data_AF-A0A943SPA8-F1
#
_entry.id   AF-A0A943SPA8-F1
#
_cell.length_a   1.000
_cell.length_b   1.000
_cell.length_c   1.000
_cell.angle_alpha   90.00
_cell.angle_beta   90.00
_cell.angle_gamma   90.00
#
_symmetry.space_group_name_H-M   'P 1'
#
loop_
_entity.id
_entity.type
_entity.pdbx_description
1 polymer ?
#
loop_
_entity_poly.entity_id
_entity_poly.type
_entity_poly.pdbx_seq_one_letter_code
_entity_poly.pdbx_strand_id
1 'polypeptide(L)'
;MPKILRKEELAPNIFLFDIYAPKIAASAKPGQFVILIADKYSERIPLTISDYDIDRGSVQIVVQASGESTKKIAAFEEGESFKDFVGPLGHASDFYNMDLEDLKDKRYLFVAGGVGTAPVYPQAKFFKDKGLHCDIIIGAKSKDFVILEDELKSVCDNLYIATDDGSYGFKGLVTDKIVDLVENEKKHYDQVVSIGPMIMMKFVCLTTKKYDLPTTVSLNPIMVDGTGMCGACRVSIDGKTKFACVDGPEFDGHLVDFDSAMKRQRQYIDNKKTQTIADHHCTMDLAVSDHKAETSLKDNQDFEIKKAEDRFKKVPIAEQAPDERNKNFKEVCLGYTAEEAATEASRCLNCKKPGCVEGCPVSIDIPGFIKEIASGNFEQAYKVLSLYTSLPAVCGRVCPQESQCEERCVLLNKGDAVSIGKLERFAADYARRHQIQESADIRKIDKKVAVVGAGPAGLTCAGELAKMGYDVTVFEALQQSGGVLIYGIPEFRLPDEVVEYEVENIKKLGVKFENNFVIGRTETIDDLIKEGFEAVFIGSGAGLPKFMNIPGENLNGVYSANEFLTRNNLMRSFDEEYDTPVNVGEKVAVIGGGNVAMDAARVAKRLGADVSIVYRRTEKELPARTEEVHHAKEEGIKFEMLTAPVEILGDDQGWVKGMKCVRNELGEPDASGRRRPVAIEGSDYEENFQTVIMALGTNPNPLISSTTENLDIENWGGIIVNEESQTSRQEIFAGGDAVTGSATVILAMGAGKNAAKSIDEFLRNK
;
A
#
# COMPACT_ATOMS: atom_id res chain seq x y z
N MET A 1 -10.50 17.06 -9.13
CA MET A 1 -9.40 16.61 -10.00
C MET A 1 -8.25 17.59 -9.88
N PRO A 2 -6.99 17.12 -9.84
CA PRO A 2 -5.80 17.96 -9.66
C PRO A 2 -5.46 18.68 -10.97
N LYS A 3 -6.13 19.81 -11.21
CA LYS A 3 -5.99 20.61 -12.42
C LYS A 3 -4.74 21.49 -12.35
N ILE A 4 -3.97 21.54 -13.43
CA ILE A 4 -2.81 22.43 -13.58
C ILE A 4 -3.34 23.84 -13.82
N LEU A 5 -3.07 24.73 -12.88
CA LEU A 5 -3.43 26.15 -12.92
C LEU A 5 -2.36 26.97 -13.64
N ARG A 6 -1.09 26.61 -13.45
CA ARG A 6 0.06 27.29 -14.06
C ARG A 6 1.21 26.31 -14.28
N LYS A 7 1.95 26.49 -15.37
CA LYS A 7 3.20 25.79 -15.69
C LYS A 7 4.27 26.80 -16.10
N GLU A 8 5.47 26.65 -15.57
CA GLU A 8 6.60 27.54 -15.85
C GLU A 8 7.90 26.74 -16.00
N GLU A 9 8.71 27.04 -17.00
CA GLU A 9 10.06 26.47 -17.12
C GLU A 9 11.05 27.35 -16.35
N LEU A 10 11.55 26.85 -15.21
CA LEU A 10 12.46 27.59 -14.33
C LEU A 10 13.91 27.54 -14.82
N ALA A 11 14.29 26.44 -15.44
CA ALA A 11 15.62 26.15 -15.98
C ALA A 11 15.50 25.00 -17.01
N PRO A 12 16.52 24.73 -17.84
CA PRO A 12 16.43 23.69 -18.85
C PRO A 12 16.01 22.32 -18.28
N ASN A 13 14.85 21.83 -18.72
CA ASN A 13 14.20 20.60 -18.23
C ASN A 13 13.74 20.62 -16.76
N ILE A 14 13.54 21.80 -16.16
CA ILE A 14 13.02 21.97 -14.80
C ILE A 14 11.75 22.83 -14.87
N PHE A 15 10.63 22.24 -14.47
CA PHE A 15 9.31 22.85 -14.59
C PHE A 15 8.66 23.01 -13.21
N LEU A 16 8.06 24.17 -12.98
CA LEU A 16 7.17 24.43 -11.86
C LEU A 16 5.72 24.22 -12.31
N PHE A 17 4.95 23.52 -11.50
CA PHE A 17 3.52 23.34 -11.67
C PHE A 17 2.79 23.89 -10.45
N ASP A 18 1.73 24.67 -10.68
CA ASP A 18 0.77 25.06 -9.66
C ASP A 18 -0.52 24.28 -9.87
N ILE A 19 -0.93 23.49 -8.89
CA ILE A 19 -1.96 22.46 -9.04
C ILE A 19 -3.10 22.75 -8.06
N TYR A 20 -4.34 22.74 -8.57
CA TYR A 20 -5.53 22.90 -7.74
C TYR A 20 -5.75 21.68 -6.84
N ALA A 21 -5.58 21.87 -5.53
CA ALA A 21 -5.70 20.84 -4.51
C ALA A 21 -6.06 21.48 -3.15
N PRO A 22 -7.30 21.97 -2.95
CA PRO A 22 -7.64 22.85 -1.83
C PRO A 22 -7.48 22.19 -0.45
N LYS A 23 -7.87 20.93 -0.31
CA LYS A 23 -7.72 20.18 0.95
C LYS A 23 -6.25 19.93 1.30
N ILE A 24 -5.40 19.75 0.29
CA ILE A 24 -3.95 19.59 0.46
C ILE A 24 -3.33 20.93 0.83
N ALA A 25 -3.67 22.01 0.12
CA ALA A 25 -3.17 23.35 0.40
C ALA A 25 -3.52 23.82 1.82
N ALA A 26 -4.73 23.50 2.31
CA ALA A 26 -5.18 23.85 3.65
C ALA A 26 -4.42 23.13 4.78
N SER A 27 -3.87 21.94 4.50
CA SER A 27 -3.16 21.11 5.49
C SER A 27 -1.64 21.10 5.30
N ALA A 28 -1.13 21.65 4.18
CA ALA A 28 0.28 21.66 3.83
C ALA A 28 1.13 22.48 4.80
N LYS A 29 2.30 21.94 5.12
CA LYS A 29 3.31 22.54 5.98
C LYS A 29 4.69 22.42 5.33
N PRO A 30 5.65 23.29 5.68
CA PRO A 30 7.02 23.18 5.16
C PRO A 30 7.62 21.81 5.48
N GLY A 31 8.40 21.25 4.56
CA GLY A 31 9.03 19.92 4.70
C GLY A 31 8.19 18.75 4.18
N GLN A 32 6.91 18.96 3.87
CA GLN A 32 6.03 17.91 3.37
C GLN A 32 6.11 17.70 1.86
N PHE A 33 5.63 16.55 1.40
CA PHE A 33 5.62 16.15 0.00
C PHE A 33 4.24 15.65 -0.45
N VAL A 34 4.09 15.39 -1.74
CA VAL A 34 2.91 14.78 -2.35
C VAL A 34 3.33 13.58 -3.19
N ILE A 35 2.40 12.69 -3.49
CA ILE A 35 2.58 11.70 -4.55
C ILE A 35 1.69 12.07 -5.73
N LEU A 36 2.26 11.98 -6.93
CA LEU A 36 1.60 12.29 -8.18
C LEU A 36 1.60 11.04 -9.09
N ILE A 37 0.48 10.82 -9.76
CA ILE A 37 0.34 9.88 -10.87
C ILE A 37 -0.11 10.69 -12.09
N ALA A 38 0.69 10.68 -13.17
CA ALA A 38 0.41 11.53 -14.32
C ALA A 38 -0.79 11.02 -15.13
N ASP A 39 -0.77 9.75 -15.53
CA ASP A 39 -1.85 9.07 -16.28
C ASP A 39 -2.12 7.65 -15.73
N LYS A 40 -2.96 6.86 -16.41
CA LYS A 40 -3.32 5.49 -15.99
C LYS A 40 -2.11 4.54 -15.90
N TYR A 41 -1.08 4.75 -16.71
CA TYR A 41 0.05 3.85 -16.89
C TYR A 41 1.28 4.28 -16.06
N SER A 42 1.25 5.51 -15.60
CA SER A 42 2.31 6.13 -14.82
C SER A 42 2.52 5.49 -13.46
N GLU A 43 3.77 5.51 -12.99
CA GLU A 43 4.10 5.16 -11.62
C GLU A 43 3.68 6.26 -10.62
N ARG A 44 3.79 5.94 -9.33
CA ARG A 44 3.61 6.90 -8.22
C ARG A 44 4.93 7.62 -7.97
N ILE A 45 4.98 8.94 -8.17
CA ILE A 45 6.21 9.74 -7.96
C ILE A 45 6.05 10.64 -6.73
N PRO A 46 6.97 10.57 -5.74
CA PRO A 46 7.03 11.53 -4.64
C PRO A 46 7.66 12.85 -5.11
N LEU A 47 6.99 13.97 -4.84
CA LEU A 47 7.43 15.33 -5.16
C LEU A 47 7.26 16.22 -3.95
N THR A 48 8.32 16.90 -3.53
CA THR A 48 8.25 17.80 -2.37
C THR A 48 7.43 19.04 -2.71
N ILE A 49 6.64 19.51 -1.76
CA ILE A 49 5.85 20.74 -1.92
C ILE A 49 6.82 21.93 -1.95
N SER A 50 6.76 22.72 -3.03
CA SER A 50 7.61 23.91 -3.20
C SER A 50 6.93 25.21 -2.79
N ASP A 51 5.60 25.25 -2.75
CA ASP A 51 4.80 26.31 -2.13
C ASP A 51 3.34 25.86 -2.04
N TYR A 52 2.50 26.59 -1.33
CA TYR A 52 1.06 26.38 -1.27
C TYR A 52 0.32 27.68 -0.99
N ASP A 53 -0.90 27.78 -1.51
CA ASP A 53 -1.78 28.93 -1.36
C ASP A 53 -3.17 28.44 -0.92
N ILE A 54 -3.59 28.84 0.28
CA ILE A 54 -4.85 28.41 0.89
C ILE A 54 -6.04 29.07 0.21
N ASP A 55 -5.94 30.34 -0.16
CA ASP A 55 -7.04 31.12 -0.75
C ASP A 55 -7.31 30.67 -2.19
N ARG A 56 -6.24 30.43 -2.96
CA ARG A 56 -6.33 29.83 -4.30
C ARG A 56 -6.62 28.33 -4.26
N GLY A 57 -6.34 27.68 -3.13
CA GLY A 57 -6.48 26.25 -2.94
C GLY A 57 -5.51 25.45 -3.81
N SER A 58 -4.27 25.93 -3.95
CA SER A 58 -3.28 25.34 -4.86
C SER A 58 -1.97 24.96 -4.16
N VAL A 59 -1.30 23.96 -4.73
CA VAL A 59 -0.02 23.43 -4.26
C VAL A 59 0.96 23.46 -5.42
N GLN A 60 2.15 23.99 -5.17
CA GLN A 60 3.22 24.06 -6.15
C GLN A 60 4.20 22.90 -5.97
N ILE A 61 4.66 22.37 -7.10
CA ILE A 61 5.70 21.35 -7.18
C ILE A 61 6.72 21.74 -8.26
N VAL A 62 7.97 21.29 -8.10
CA VAL A 62 9.02 21.43 -9.10
C VAL A 62 9.49 20.06 -9.56
N VAL A 63 9.55 19.86 -10.87
CA VAL A 63 9.89 18.58 -11.50
C VAL A 63 11.05 18.77 -12.46
N GLN A 64 12.08 17.95 -12.32
CA GLN A 64 13.15 17.84 -13.31
C GLN A 64 12.90 16.64 -14.23
N ALA A 65 12.71 16.91 -15.52
CA ALA A 65 12.45 15.90 -16.55
C ALA A 65 13.72 15.09 -16.85
N SER A 66 13.96 14.04 -16.06
CA SER A 66 15.18 13.21 -16.11
C SER A 66 14.89 11.73 -16.39
N GLY A 67 13.81 11.19 -15.81
CA GLY A 67 13.28 9.85 -16.09
C GLY A 67 11.98 9.88 -16.91
N GLU A 68 11.54 8.73 -17.40
CA GLU A 68 10.34 8.59 -18.25
C GLU A 68 9.10 9.23 -17.62
N SER A 69 8.80 8.86 -16.38
CA SER A 69 7.66 9.36 -15.62
C SER A 69 7.72 10.88 -15.41
N THR A 70 8.91 11.44 -15.14
CA THR A 70 9.09 12.90 -15.01
C THR A 70 8.99 13.65 -16.34
N LYS A 71 9.36 13.02 -17.46
CA LYS A 71 9.16 13.57 -18.81
C LYS A 71 7.69 13.55 -19.19
N LYS A 72 6.96 12.48 -18.85
CA LYS A 72 5.49 12.41 -19.00
C LYS A 72 4.82 13.54 -18.23
N ILE A 73 5.17 13.76 -16.95
CA ILE A 73 4.66 14.89 -16.18
C ILE A 73 4.98 16.23 -16.86
N ALA A 74 6.22 16.43 -17.31
CA ALA A 74 6.65 17.64 -17.98
C ALA A 74 5.91 17.92 -19.31
N ALA A 75 5.30 16.90 -19.93
CA ALA A 75 4.53 17.05 -21.16
C ALA A 75 3.11 17.58 -20.93
N PHE A 76 2.58 17.56 -19.70
CA PHE A 76 1.26 18.13 -19.40
C PHE A 76 1.31 19.66 -19.45
N GLU A 77 0.24 20.28 -19.91
CA GLU A 77 0.09 21.72 -20.09
C GLU A 77 -0.95 22.34 -19.15
N GLU A 78 -0.95 23.68 -19.06
CA GLU A 78 -1.94 24.42 -18.29
C GLU A 78 -3.37 24.07 -18.71
N GLY A 79 -4.24 23.85 -17.72
CA GLY A 79 -5.63 23.46 -17.94
C GLY A 79 -5.87 21.95 -17.96
N GLU A 80 -4.84 21.14 -18.15
CA GLU A 80 -4.92 19.67 -18.05
C GLU A 80 -4.99 19.22 -16.58
N SER A 81 -5.22 17.93 -16.35
CA SER A 81 -5.30 17.35 -15.00
C SER A 81 -4.52 16.06 -14.93
N PHE A 82 -3.75 15.90 -13.86
CA PHE A 82 -3.12 14.63 -13.54
C PHE A 82 -4.18 13.60 -13.11
N LYS A 83 -3.84 12.31 -13.26
CA LYS A 83 -4.68 11.20 -12.81
C LYS A 83 -4.95 11.30 -11.31
N ASP A 84 -3.90 11.35 -10.50
CA ASP A 84 -3.99 11.36 -9.04
C ASP A 84 -2.95 12.30 -8.41
N PHE A 85 -3.32 12.91 -7.28
CA PHE A 85 -2.47 13.81 -6.51
C PHE A 85 -2.85 13.70 -5.03
N VAL A 86 -1.94 13.18 -4.20
CA VAL A 86 -2.22 12.81 -2.80
C VAL A 86 -1.22 13.45 -1.84
N GLY A 87 -1.73 14.01 -0.75
CA GLY A 87 -0.94 14.58 0.34
C GLY A 87 -1.73 15.58 1.20
N PRO A 88 -1.03 16.43 1.95
CA PRO A 88 0.42 16.45 2.14
C PRO A 88 0.86 15.21 2.91
N LEU A 89 2.05 14.68 2.61
CA LEU A 89 2.61 13.48 3.20
C LEU A 89 3.94 13.81 3.91
N GLY A 90 4.37 12.90 4.78
CA GLY A 90 5.51 13.14 5.67
C GLY A 90 5.19 14.13 6.81
N HIS A 91 6.18 14.32 7.66
CA HIS A 91 6.18 15.30 8.73
C HIS A 91 6.52 16.69 8.20
N ALA A 92 5.97 17.69 8.87
CA ALA A 92 6.46 19.06 8.73
C ALA A 92 7.89 19.15 9.27
N SER A 93 8.66 20.12 8.78
CA SER A 93 10.00 20.39 9.30
C SER A 93 9.99 20.62 10.81
N ASP A 94 11.03 20.16 11.51
CA ASP A 94 11.07 20.10 12.97
C ASP A 94 10.76 21.45 13.65
N PHE A 95 11.23 22.55 13.06
CA PHE A 95 11.00 23.90 13.57
C PHE A 95 9.53 24.33 13.54
N TYR A 96 8.66 23.69 12.76
CA TYR A 96 7.26 24.11 12.63
C TYR A 96 6.49 24.01 13.95
N ASN A 97 6.83 23.02 14.79
CA ASN A 97 6.17 22.80 16.08
C ASN A 97 7.00 23.31 17.27
N MET A 98 8.15 23.95 17.03
CA MET A 98 8.97 24.53 18.09
C MET A 98 8.37 25.85 18.58
N ASP A 99 8.70 26.23 19.82
CA ASP A 99 8.35 27.55 20.33
C ASP A 99 9.04 28.63 19.49
N LEU A 100 8.27 29.66 19.12
CA LEU A 100 8.80 30.80 18.36
C LEU A 100 9.83 31.59 19.17
N GLU A 101 9.74 31.58 20.50
CA GLU A 101 10.76 32.21 21.37
C GLU A 101 12.11 31.49 21.23
N ASP A 102 12.11 30.15 21.26
CA ASP A 102 13.31 29.34 21.06
C ASP A 102 13.93 29.50 19.67
N LEU A 103 13.11 29.77 18.65
CA LEU A 103 13.57 29.96 17.28
C LEU A 103 14.14 31.36 17.03
N LYS A 104 13.68 32.40 17.72
CA LYS A 104 14.14 33.78 17.53
C LYS A 104 15.62 33.96 17.84
N ASP A 105 16.12 33.20 18.82
CA ASP A 105 17.52 33.26 19.23
C ASP A 105 18.43 32.38 18.37
N LYS A 106 17.88 31.61 17.41
CA LYS A 106 18.63 30.70 16.54
C LYS A 106 18.82 31.27 15.15
N ARG A 107 20.01 31.02 14.58
CA ARG A 107 20.33 31.32 13.18
C ARG A 107 20.36 30.05 12.35
N TYR A 108 19.47 29.97 11.37
CA TYR A 108 19.38 28.83 10.46
C TYR A 108 20.15 29.10 9.16
N LEU A 109 20.84 28.06 8.68
CA LEU A 109 21.47 28.04 7.36
C LEU A 109 20.81 26.96 6.49
N PHE A 110 20.08 27.37 5.47
CA PHE A 110 19.55 26.45 4.46
C PHE A 110 20.57 26.23 3.34
N VAL A 111 20.85 24.98 3.01
CA VAL A 111 21.83 24.61 1.98
C VAL A 111 21.16 23.72 0.94
N ALA A 112 20.90 24.30 -0.22
CA ALA A 112 20.15 23.67 -1.30
C ALA A 112 21.02 23.31 -2.51
N GLY A 113 20.60 22.31 -3.28
CA GLY A 113 21.25 21.96 -4.55
C GLY A 113 20.26 21.52 -5.63
N GLY A 114 20.38 22.10 -6.82
CA GLY A 114 19.52 21.78 -7.97
C GLY A 114 18.03 21.98 -7.65
N VAL A 115 17.19 20.98 -7.94
CA VAL A 115 15.75 21.02 -7.58
C VAL A 115 15.49 21.00 -6.07
N GLY A 116 16.48 20.64 -5.25
CA GLY A 116 16.40 20.77 -3.78
C GLY A 116 16.25 22.21 -3.29
N THR A 117 16.44 23.20 -4.16
CA THR A 117 16.16 24.62 -3.91
C THR A 117 14.67 24.89 -3.73
N ALA A 118 13.82 24.20 -4.48
CA ALA A 118 12.36 24.38 -4.42
C ALA A 118 11.75 24.12 -3.03
N PRO A 119 12.06 23.01 -2.34
CA PRO A 119 11.54 22.76 -0.99
C PRO A 119 12.17 23.61 0.12
N VAL A 120 13.23 24.38 -0.15
CA VAL A 120 13.75 25.38 0.81
C VAL A 120 12.86 26.62 0.86
N TYR A 121 12.23 27.00 -0.24
CA TYR A 121 11.36 28.18 -0.29
C TYR A 121 10.26 28.22 0.78
N PRO A 122 9.42 27.17 0.96
CA PRO A 122 8.35 27.22 1.96
C PRO A 122 8.89 27.24 3.40
N GLN A 123 10.10 26.71 3.63
CA GLN A 123 10.78 26.76 4.92
C GLN A 123 11.28 28.19 5.21
N ALA A 124 11.95 28.83 4.26
CA ALA A 124 12.42 30.20 4.39
C ALA A 124 11.25 31.20 4.48
N LYS A 125 10.17 30.99 3.71
CA LYS A 125 8.92 31.76 3.79
C LYS A 125 8.32 31.69 5.20
N PHE A 126 8.26 30.51 5.82
CA PHE A 126 7.85 30.37 7.21
C PHE A 126 8.71 31.22 8.17
N PHE A 127 10.03 31.20 8.01
CA PHE A 127 10.92 32.02 8.83
C PHE A 127 10.62 33.51 8.64
N LYS A 128 10.47 33.96 7.40
CA LYS A 128 10.13 35.36 7.08
C LYS A 128 8.82 35.80 7.71
N ASP A 129 7.76 35.00 7.55
CA ASP A 129 6.41 35.30 8.04
C ASP A 129 6.33 35.34 9.56
N LYS A 130 7.24 34.62 10.25
CA LYS A 130 7.37 34.63 11.72
C LYS A 130 8.39 35.65 12.25
N GLY A 131 9.03 36.42 11.37
CA GLY A 131 10.06 37.39 11.75
C GLY A 131 11.34 36.74 12.29
N LEU A 132 11.67 35.54 11.81
CA LEU A 132 12.88 34.79 12.14
C LEU A 132 13.98 35.04 11.09
N HIS A 133 15.21 34.68 11.45
CA HIS A 133 16.39 34.95 10.63
C HIS A 133 16.95 33.66 10.01
N CYS A 134 17.25 33.72 8.71
CA CYS A 134 17.89 32.63 7.99
C CYS A 134 18.74 33.10 6.82
N ASP A 135 19.86 32.40 6.61
CA ASP A 135 20.70 32.54 5.43
C ASP A 135 20.52 31.31 4.53
N ILE A 136 20.70 31.49 3.22
CA ILE A 136 20.51 30.43 2.23
C ILE A 136 21.75 30.32 1.34
N ILE A 137 22.20 29.09 1.08
CA ILE A 137 23.20 28.75 0.07
C ILE A 137 22.54 27.89 -1.00
N ILE A 138 22.62 28.30 -2.26
CA ILE A 138 22.18 27.50 -3.42
C ILE A 138 23.41 27.00 -4.17
N GLY A 139 23.47 25.69 -4.40
CA GLY A 139 24.42 25.05 -5.30
C GLY A 139 23.81 24.74 -6.67
N ALA A 140 24.47 25.16 -7.74
CA ALA A 140 24.08 24.85 -9.11
C ALA A 140 25.28 24.50 -9.99
N LYS A 141 25.08 23.73 -11.06
CA LYS A 141 26.15 23.38 -12.01
C LYS A 141 26.70 24.61 -12.74
N SER A 142 25.78 25.49 -13.16
CA SER A 142 26.04 26.76 -13.82
C SER A 142 24.89 27.73 -13.55
N LYS A 143 25.03 28.98 -14.00
CA LYS A 143 24.00 30.03 -13.89
C LYS A 143 22.64 29.59 -14.40
N ASP A 144 22.60 28.83 -15.50
CA ASP A 144 21.36 28.40 -16.16
C ASP A 144 20.53 27.42 -15.32
N PHE A 145 21.10 26.85 -14.25
CA PHE A 145 20.43 25.93 -13.34
C PHE A 145 20.11 26.54 -11.98
N VAL A 146 20.32 27.86 -11.81
CA VAL A 146 19.86 28.58 -10.63
C VAL A 146 18.36 28.82 -10.77
N ILE A 147 17.57 28.33 -9.82
CA ILE A 147 16.11 28.46 -9.81
C ILE A 147 15.65 29.23 -8.57
N LEU A 148 14.52 29.94 -8.68
CA LEU A 148 13.85 30.66 -7.58
C LEU A 148 14.73 31.71 -6.86
N GLU A 149 15.66 32.35 -7.57
CA GLU A 149 16.59 33.33 -6.97
C GLU A 149 15.86 34.53 -6.36
N ASP A 150 14.93 35.13 -7.11
CA ASP A 150 14.20 36.33 -6.67
C ASP A 150 13.24 36.00 -5.52
N GLU A 151 12.55 34.87 -5.60
CA GLU A 151 11.67 34.37 -4.56
C GLU A 151 12.43 34.13 -3.26
N LEU A 152 13.56 33.42 -3.30
CA LEU A 152 14.35 33.10 -2.11
C LEU A 152 14.99 34.36 -1.50
N LYS A 153 15.48 35.27 -2.35
CA LYS A 153 16.03 36.56 -1.89
C LYS A 153 15.00 37.41 -1.14
N SER A 154 13.71 37.24 -1.41
CA SER A 154 12.64 37.96 -0.72
C SER A 154 12.34 37.42 0.69
N VAL A 155 12.74 36.17 0.99
CA VAL A 155 12.40 35.46 2.24
C VAL A 155 13.59 35.17 3.16
N CYS A 156 14.83 35.44 2.74
CA CYS A 156 16.03 35.26 3.58
C CYS A 156 16.73 36.58 3.93
N ASP A 157 17.64 36.54 4.91
CA ASP A 157 18.52 37.68 5.22
C ASP A 157 19.65 37.81 4.20
N ASN A 158 20.31 36.68 3.88
CA ASN A 158 21.35 36.62 2.85
C ASN A 158 21.17 35.40 1.95
N LEU A 159 21.23 35.63 0.64
CA LEU A 159 21.27 34.57 -0.37
C LEU A 159 22.67 34.47 -0.97
N TYR A 160 23.26 33.29 -0.86
CA TYR A 160 24.55 32.94 -1.43
C TYR A 160 24.38 31.93 -2.55
N ILE A 161 24.95 32.21 -3.72
CA ILE A 161 24.89 31.31 -4.87
C ILE A 161 26.29 30.79 -5.14
N ALA A 162 26.43 29.47 -5.19
CA ALA A 162 27.66 28.77 -5.52
C ALA A 162 27.47 28.00 -6.84
N THR A 163 28.31 28.27 -7.83
CA THR A 163 28.31 27.53 -9.11
C THR A 163 29.58 26.71 -9.27
N ASP A 164 29.41 25.45 -9.69
CA ASP A 164 30.52 24.52 -9.90
C ASP A 164 31.53 25.05 -10.94
N ASP A 165 31.02 25.67 -12.02
CA ASP A 165 31.83 26.24 -13.10
C ASP A 165 32.30 27.68 -12.85
N GLY A 166 31.78 28.35 -11.81
CA GLY A 166 32.04 29.75 -11.49
C GLY A 166 31.38 30.75 -12.43
N SER A 167 30.36 30.34 -13.19
CA SER A 167 29.59 31.21 -14.09
C SER A 167 28.77 32.28 -13.35
N TYR A 168 28.44 32.06 -12.08
CA TYR A 168 27.67 33.02 -11.27
C TYR A 168 27.93 32.86 -9.77
N GLY A 169 28.01 33.98 -9.03
CA GLY A 169 28.23 33.97 -7.59
C GLY A 169 29.62 33.46 -7.18
N PHE A 170 29.66 32.65 -6.13
CA PHE A 170 30.86 32.02 -5.60
C PHE A 170 31.27 30.83 -6.49
N LYS A 171 32.54 30.75 -6.87
CA LYS A 171 33.08 29.61 -7.62
C LYS A 171 33.47 28.49 -6.65
N GLY A 172 32.75 27.37 -6.70
CA GLY A 172 33.03 26.20 -5.87
C GLY A 172 31.76 25.50 -5.39
N LEU A 173 31.93 24.58 -4.44
CA LEU A 173 30.82 23.81 -3.87
C LEU A 173 30.13 24.57 -2.74
N VAL A 174 28.90 24.19 -2.41
CA VAL A 174 28.18 24.72 -1.25
C VAL A 174 28.95 24.53 0.06
N THR A 175 29.71 23.44 0.19
CA THR A 175 30.57 23.17 1.35
C THR A 175 31.69 24.18 1.49
N ASP A 176 32.28 24.63 0.39
CA ASP A 176 33.33 25.65 0.40
C ASP A 176 32.76 26.97 0.89
N LYS A 177 31.51 27.29 0.51
CA LYS A 177 30.83 28.49 0.99
C LYS A 177 30.46 28.40 2.47
N ILE A 178 30.08 27.22 2.98
CA ILE A 178 29.87 27.01 4.42
C ILE A 178 31.17 27.30 5.19
N VAL A 179 32.29 26.74 4.73
CA VAL A 179 33.62 26.98 5.35
C VAL A 179 33.97 28.46 5.32
N ASP A 180 33.76 29.14 4.19
CA ASP A 180 34.01 30.57 4.07
C ASP A 180 33.17 31.40 5.05
N LEU A 181 31.89 31.10 5.21
CA LEU A 181 31.00 31.81 6.14
C LEU A 181 31.40 31.62 7.60
N VAL A 182 31.77 30.40 7.99
CA VAL A 182 32.12 30.06 9.38
C VAL A 182 33.54 30.50 9.71
N GLU A 183 34.51 30.21 8.85
CA GLU A 183 35.93 30.45 9.13
C GLU A 183 36.39 31.86 8.75
N ASN A 184 35.99 32.39 7.59
CA ASN A 184 36.48 33.67 7.10
C ASN A 184 35.54 34.82 7.50
N GLU A 185 34.23 34.67 7.28
CA GLU A 185 33.24 35.69 7.64
C GLU A 185 32.83 35.65 9.13
N LYS A 186 33.27 34.63 9.88
CA LYS A 186 33.00 34.45 11.32
C LYS A 186 31.50 34.48 11.67
N LYS A 187 30.65 34.01 10.76
CA LYS A 187 29.21 33.85 11.02
C LYS A 187 28.96 32.66 11.95
N HIS A 188 27.98 32.82 12.83
CA HIS A 188 27.48 31.78 13.71
C HIS A 188 26.13 31.26 13.20
N TYR A 189 25.95 29.94 13.20
CA TYR A 189 24.70 29.26 12.90
C TYR A 189 24.42 28.21 13.97
N ASP A 190 23.16 27.99 14.30
CA ASP A 190 22.72 27.03 15.31
C ASP A 190 22.18 25.75 14.69
N GLN A 191 21.70 25.83 13.45
CA GLN A 191 21.15 24.69 12.72
C GLN A 191 21.44 24.85 11.22
N VAL A 192 21.82 23.74 10.58
CA VAL A 192 21.88 23.63 9.12
C VAL A 192 20.74 22.73 8.64
N VAL A 193 20.06 23.12 7.56
CA VAL A 193 19.11 22.25 6.86
C VAL A 193 19.60 22.07 5.44
N SER A 194 19.92 20.85 5.03
CA SER A 194 20.42 20.54 3.69
C SER A 194 19.42 19.76 2.85
N ILE A 195 19.15 20.24 1.64
CA ILE A 195 18.19 19.62 0.72
C ILE A 195 18.75 19.61 -0.70
N GLY A 196 18.89 18.43 -1.30
CA GLY A 196 19.42 18.31 -2.65
C GLY A 196 19.91 16.91 -2.98
N PRO A 197 20.87 16.77 -3.91
CA PRO A 197 21.46 15.47 -4.23
C PRO A 197 22.04 14.80 -2.98
N MET A 198 21.82 13.48 -2.81
CA MET A 198 22.31 12.74 -1.63
C MET A 198 23.81 12.91 -1.40
N ILE A 199 24.61 12.97 -2.48
CA ILE A 199 26.05 13.18 -2.39
C ILE A 199 26.40 14.56 -1.81
N MET A 200 25.65 15.60 -2.19
CA MET A 200 25.83 16.95 -1.66
C MET A 200 25.50 16.97 -0.17
N MET A 201 24.35 16.43 0.21
CA MET A 201 23.92 16.34 1.61
C MET A 201 24.95 15.58 2.47
N LYS A 202 25.51 14.47 1.96
CA LYS A 202 26.60 13.74 2.63
C LYS A 202 27.80 14.64 2.93
N PHE A 203 28.27 15.39 1.94
CA PHE A 203 29.43 16.28 2.12
C PHE A 203 29.11 17.51 2.98
N VAL A 204 27.89 18.02 2.96
CA VAL A 204 27.43 19.04 3.90
C VAL A 204 27.50 18.50 5.32
N CYS A 205 26.93 17.32 5.59
CA CYS A 205 27.01 16.68 6.91
C CYS A 205 28.45 16.43 7.39
N LEU A 206 29.34 15.96 6.51
CA LEU A 206 30.76 15.79 6.85
C LEU A 206 31.47 17.12 7.13
N THR A 207 31.03 18.20 6.50
CA THR A 207 31.58 19.55 6.70
C THR A 207 31.08 20.14 8.01
N THR A 208 29.77 20.12 8.24
CA THR A 208 29.14 20.68 9.45
C THR A 208 29.55 19.94 10.71
N LYS A 209 29.80 18.63 10.63
CA LYS A 209 30.32 17.82 11.74
C LYS A 209 31.69 18.28 12.24
N LYS A 210 32.51 18.95 11.42
CA LYS A 210 33.80 19.52 11.86
C LYS A 210 33.65 20.73 12.78
N TYR A 211 32.48 21.36 12.74
CA TYR A 211 32.16 22.58 13.48
C TYR A 211 31.09 22.33 14.55
N ASP A 212 30.78 21.06 14.86
CA ASP A 212 29.73 20.65 15.79
C ASP A 212 28.36 21.31 15.48
N LEU A 213 28.09 21.55 14.19
CA LEU A 213 26.85 22.16 13.72
C LEU A 213 25.78 21.09 13.47
N PRO A 214 24.67 21.08 14.24
CA PRO A 214 23.55 20.19 13.98
C PRO A 214 23.05 20.35 12.55
N THR A 215 22.76 19.24 11.88
CA THR A 215 22.38 19.25 10.47
C THR A 215 21.20 18.34 10.21
N THR A 216 20.09 18.92 9.78
CA THR A 216 18.94 18.19 9.26
C THR A 216 19.09 18.00 7.76
N VAL A 217 18.74 16.82 7.25
CA VAL A 217 18.69 16.56 5.81
C VAL A 217 17.29 16.10 5.41
N SER A 218 16.79 16.61 4.29
CA SER A 218 15.52 16.15 3.71
C SER A 218 15.80 15.08 2.65
N LEU A 219 15.48 13.83 2.98
CA LEU A 219 15.71 12.69 2.09
C LEU A 219 14.52 12.46 1.17
N ASN A 220 14.80 12.23 -0.13
CA ASN A 220 13.80 11.77 -1.09
C ASN A 220 14.19 10.39 -1.66
N PRO A 221 14.09 9.30 -0.86
CA PRO A 221 14.31 7.95 -1.34
C PRO A 221 13.15 7.49 -2.25
N ILE A 222 13.28 6.30 -2.82
CA ILE A 222 12.20 5.68 -3.61
C ILE A 222 10.97 5.48 -2.73
N MET A 223 9.82 6.05 -3.11
CA MET A 223 8.54 5.87 -2.41
C MET A 223 7.50 5.27 -3.37
N VAL A 224 6.60 4.44 -2.84
CA VAL A 224 5.49 3.86 -3.63
C VAL A 224 4.17 4.38 -3.10
N ASP A 225 3.83 4.10 -1.84
CA ASP A 225 2.55 4.52 -1.27
C ASP A 225 2.54 5.93 -0.65
N GLY A 226 3.68 6.36 -0.09
CA GLY A 226 3.82 7.60 0.68
C GLY A 226 3.29 7.54 2.11
N THR A 227 2.87 6.37 2.57
CA THR A 227 2.27 6.14 3.90
C THR A 227 3.00 5.05 4.69
N GLY A 228 4.06 4.47 4.14
CA GLY A 228 4.96 3.52 4.81
C GLY A 228 4.51 2.06 4.78
N MET A 229 3.29 1.77 4.32
CA MET A 229 2.74 0.42 4.22
C MET A 229 3.51 -0.48 3.24
N CYS A 230 4.15 0.11 2.22
CA CYS A 230 4.98 -0.62 1.27
C CYS A 230 6.39 -0.87 1.83
N GLY A 231 6.94 0.02 2.65
CA GLY A 231 8.33 -0.08 3.11
C GLY A 231 9.41 0.15 2.03
N ALA A 232 9.04 0.70 0.87
CA ALA A 232 9.98 1.05 -0.21
C ALA A 232 10.91 2.20 0.20
N CYS A 233 10.33 3.19 0.92
CA CYS A 233 10.96 4.45 1.39
C CYS A 233 11.96 4.25 2.54
N ARG A 234 12.37 3.00 2.78
CA ARG A 234 13.23 2.65 3.90
C ARG A 234 14.65 3.19 3.75
N VAL A 235 15.19 3.68 4.85
CA VAL A 235 16.53 4.25 4.98
C VAL A 235 17.14 3.79 6.31
N SER A 236 18.46 3.66 6.37
CA SER A 236 19.18 3.32 7.61
C SER A 236 19.60 4.60 8.32
N ILE A 237 19.07 4.80 9.53
CA ILE A 237 19.34 5.93 10.41
C ILE A 237 19.80 5.38 11.76
N ASP A 238 21.03 5.70 12.19
CA ASP A 238 21.62 5.19 13.44
C ASP A 238 21.56 3.65 13.55
N GLY A 239 21.84 2.97 12.43
CA GLY A 239 21.80 1.50 12.34
C GLY A 239 20.40 0.88 12.41
N LYS A 240 19.33 1.70 12.39
CA LYS A 240 17.93 1.24 12.41
C LYS A 240 17.24 1.57 11.09
N THR A 241 16.38 0.67 10.65
CA THR A 241 15.51 0.91 9.50
C THR A 241 14.40 1.90 9.88
N LYS A 242 14.34 3.02 9.17
CA LYS A 242 13.31 4.06 9.25
C LYS A 242 12.61 4.22 7.90
N PHE A 243 11.39 4.72 7.89
CA PHE A 243 10.59 4.93 6.69
C PHE A 243 10.48 6.43 6.39
N ALA A 244 11.18 6.95 5.38
CA ALA A 244 11.19 8.39 5.08
C ALA A 244 9.81 9.01 4.87
N CYS A 245 8.86 8.24 4.37
CA CYS A 245 7.49 8.67 4.12
C CYS A 245 6.62 8.80 5.38
N VAL A 246 6.99 8.15 6.48
CA VAL A 246 6.24 8.18 7.75
C VAL A 246 7.05 8.80 8.88
N ASP A 247 8.32 8.45 9.03
CA ASP A 247 9.23 8.98 10.05
C ASP A 247 9.88 10.31 9.62
N GLY A 248 9.87 10.64 8.32
CA GLY A 248 10.56 11.80 7.74
C GLY A 248 9.62 12.73 6.98
N PRO A 249 10.09 13.46 5.94
CA PRO A 249 11.30 13.16 5.16
C PRO A 249 12.60 13.75 5.72
N GLU A 250 12.52 14.58 6.75
CA GLU A 250 13.66 15.20 7.42
C GLU A 250 14.24 14.30 8.52
N PHE A 251 15.57 14.18 8.55
CA PHE A 251 16.31 13.38 9.53
C PHE A 251 17.57 14.09 9.99
N ASP A 252 18.11 13.70 11.15
CA ASP A 252 19.47 14.05 11.54
C ASP A 252 20.47 13.48 10.52
N GLY A 253 21.09 14.37 9.75
CA GLY A 253 22.02 14.03 8.68
C GLY A 253 23.30 13.37 9.17
N HIS A 254 23.69 13.53 10.43
CA HIS A 254 24.88 12.88 10.98
C HIS A 254 24.65 11.40 11.30
N LEU A 255 23.39 10.96 11.34
CA LEU A 255 22.97 9.58 11.61
C LEU A 255 22.61 8.79 10.34
N VAL A 256 22.55 9.44 9.18
CA VAL A 256 22.16 8.81 7.90
C VAL A 256 23.29 7.96 7.31
N ASP A 257 22.97 6.72 6.94
CA ASP A 257 23.82 5.90 6.07
C ASP A 257 23.63 6.30 4.59
N PHE A 258 24.34 7.35 4.17
CA PHE A 258 24.26 7.87 2.80
C PHE A 258 24.73 6.86 1.75
N ASP A 259 25.68 6.00 2.07
CA ASP A 259 26.24 5.06 1.10
C ASP A 259 25.23 3.97 0.75
N SER A 260 24.55 3.42 1.77
CA SER A 260 23.42 2.51 1.58
C SER A 260 22.27 3.19 0.83
N ALA A 261 21.88 4.41 1.23
CA ALA A 261 20.78 5.15 0.61
C ALA A 261 21.04 5.46 -0.89
N MET A 262 22.27 5.87 -1.25
CA MET A 262 22.64 6.15 -2.64
C MET A 262 22.66 4.87 -3.49
N LYS A 263 23.15 3.75 -2.97
CA LYS A 263 23.09 2.45 -3.68
C LYS A 263 21.64 2.05 -3.93
N ARG A 264 20.77 2.25 -2.95
CA ARG A 264 19.34 1.97 -3.04
C ARG A 264 18.61 2.83 -4.07
N GLN A 265 18.93 4.12 -4.15
CA GLN A 265 18.34 5.03 -5.14
C GLN A 265 18.63 4.60 -6.59
N ARG A 266 19.70 3.82 -6.82
CA ARG A 266 20.08 3.31 -8.13
C ARG A 266 19.44 1.97 -8.50
N GLN A 267 18.61 1.38 -7.61
CA GLN A 267 18.04 0.04 -7.79
C GLN A 267 17.35 -0.16 -9.14
N TYR A 268 16.69 0.87 -9.69
CA TYR A 268 15.93 0.77 -10.93
C TYR A 268 16.58 1.45 -12.13
N ILE A 269 17.80 1.99 -12.04
CA ILE A 269 18.41 2.68 -13.18
C ILE A 269 18.58 1.71 -14.37
N ASP A 270 19.01 0.48 -14.09
CA ASP A 270 19.31 -0.55 -15.09
C ASP A 270 18.16 -1.54 -15.34
N ASN A 271 16.92 -1.19 -14.99
CA ASN A 271 15.77 -2.05 -15.26
C ASN A 271 15.36 -1.97 -16.75
N LYS A 272 14.82 -3.05 -17.32
CA LYS A 272 14.36 -3.05 -18.73
C LYS A 272 13.37 -1.91 -19.04
N LYS A 273 12.46 -1.60 -18.11
CA LYS A 273 11.47 -0.51 -18.26
C LYS A 273 12.08 0.89 -18.15
N THR A 274 13.29 1.01 -17.62
CA THR A 274 14.01 2.30 -17.50
C THR A 274 15.14 2.43 -18.53
N GLN A 275 15.60 1.32 -19.12
CA GLN A 275 16.70 1.24 -20.08
C GLN A 275 16.29 1.43 -21.55
N THR A 276 14.99 1.49 -21.88
CA THR A 276 14.49 1.73 -23.25
C THR A 276 14.78 3.16 -23.72
N ILE A 277 16.06 3.47 -23.93
CA ILE A 277 16.60 4.61 -24.64
C ILE A 277 17.61 4.08 -25.66
N ALA A 278 17.08 3.60 -26.78
CA ALA A 278 17.66 3.66 -28.13
C ALA A 278 16.74 2.86 -29.06
N ASP A 279 15.98 3.57 -29.89
CA ASP A 279 15.24 3.03 -31.04
C ASP A 279 14.19 1.94 -30.76
N HIS A 280 12.93 2.35 -30.61
CA HIS A 280 11.89 1.53 -31.24
C HIS A 280 10.82 2.32 -31.99
N HIS A 281 10.76 1.99 -33.27
CA HIS A 281 9.75 2.36 -34.23
C HIS A 281 8.37 1.94 -33.72
N CYS A 282 7.43 2.87 -33.84
CA CYS A 282 6.01 2.61 -33.80
C CYS A 282 5.65 1.57 -34.87
N THR A 283 5.20 0.39 -34.44
CA THR A 283 4.33 -0.47 -35.23
C THR A 283 2.93 -0.35 -34.66
N MET A 284 2.10 0.47 -35.32
CA MET A 284 0.65 0.30 -35.27
C MET A 284 0.26 -0.95 -36.06
N ASP A 285 -0.75 -1.61 -35.53
CA ASP A 285 -1.55 -2.72 -36.05
C ASP A 285 -1.10 -4.17 -35.79
N LEU A 286 -2.10 -4.90 -35.27
CA LEU A 286 -2.29 -6.34 -35.02
C LEU A 286 -1.96 -6.78 -33.57
N ALA A 287 -2.90 -7.25 -32.74
CA ALA A 287 -4.28 -7.65 -33.01
C ALA A 287 -5.16 -7.54 -31.75
N VAL A 288 -6.31 -6.90 -31.93
CA VAL A 288 -7.54 -7.21 -31.22
C VAL A 288 -7.87 -8.69 -31.47
N SER A 289 -7.49 -9.56 -30.55
CA SER A 289 -8.11 -10.88 -30.35
C SER A 289 -7.50 -11.58 -29.14
N ASP A 290 -8.16 -11.48 -27.99
CA ASP A 290 -8.43 -12.63 -27.10
C ASP A 290 -9.51 -12.32 -26.05
N HIS A 291 -10.56 -11.61 -26.46
CA HIS A 291 -11.89 -11.81 -25.89
C HIS A 291 -12.66 -12.78 -26.79
N LYS A 292 -12.28 -14.06 -26.75
CA LYS A 292 -13.13 -15.16 -27.19
C LYS A 292 -13.13 -16.25 -26.14
N ALA A 293 -13.82 -15.97 -25.05
CA ALA A 293 -14.48 -16.99 -24.26
C ALA A 293 -15.84 -16.47 -23.85
N GLU A 294 -16.68 -16.12 -24.83
CA GLU A 294 -18.14 -16.11 -24.64
C GLU A 294 -18.82 -16.08 -26.01
N THR A 295 -19.24 -17.26 -26.47
CA THR A 295 -20.50 -17.47 -27.20
C THR A 295 -20.65 -18.94 -27.54
N SER A 296 -21.21 -19.70 -26.61
CA SER A 296 -22.23 -20.74 -26.89
C SER A 296 -22.48 -21.60 -25.65
N LEU A 297 -23.15 -21.02 -24.66
CA LEU A 297 -24.11 -21.82 -23.89
C LEU A 297 -25.47 -21.17 -24.09
N LYS A 298 -26.37 -21.95 -24.66
CA LYS A 298 -27.78 -21.59 -24.79
C LYS A 298 -28.36 -21.68 -23.38
N ASP A 299 -28.37 -20.56 -22.66
CA ASP A 299 -29.05 -20.47 -21.37
C ASP A 299 -30.55 -20.35 -21.58
N ASN A 300 -31.14 -21.53 -21.85
CA ASN A 300 -32.52 -21.93 -21.62
C ASN A 300 -32.67 -23.34 -22.22
N GLN A 301 -31.93 -24.29 -21.67
CA GLN A 301 -32.23 -25.71 -21.84
C GLN A 301 -32.50 -26.30 -20.47
N ASP A 302 -33.58 -27.08 -20.36
CA ASP A 302 -33.85 -27.93 -19.21
C ASP A 302 -32.68 -28.92 -19.06
N PHE A 303 -31.67 -28.57 -18.27
CA PHE A 303 -30.61 -29.50 -17.91
C PHE A 303 -31.14 -30.43 -16.82
N GLU A 304 -31.09 -31.74 -17.04
CA GLU A 304 -31.46 -32.71 -16.01
C GLU A 304 -30.48 -32.63 -14.84
N ILE A 305 -30.95 -32.14 -13.68
CA ILE A 305 -30.18 -32.10 -12.44
C ILE A 305 -29.87 -33.54 -12.01
N LYS A 306 -28.67 -34.01 -12.31
CA LYS A 306 -28.18 -35.30 -11.81
C LYS A 306 -27.76 -35.16 -10.35
N LYS A 307 -28.25 -36.06 -9.51
CA LYS A 307 -27.75 -36.18 -8.13
C LYS A 307 -26.30 -36.66 -8.18
N ALA A 308 -25.45 -36.14 -7.31
CA ALA A 308 -24.07 -36.63 -7.17
C ALA A 308 -24.05 -38.16 -7.00
N GLU A 309 -23.29 -38.86 -7.85
CA GLU A 309 -23.16 -40.33 -7.83
C GLU A 309 -22.57 -40.81 -6.49
N ASP A 310 -21.61 -40.06 -5.94
CA ASP A 310 -21.08 -40.23 -4.60
C ASP A 310 -21.24 -38.93 -3.80
N ARG A 311 -22.10 -38.95 -2.78
CA ARG A 311 -22.35 -37.79 -1.91
C ARG A 311 -21.14 -37.45 -1.02
N PHE A 312 -20.25 -38.40 -0.77
CA PHE A 312 -19.11 -38.23 0.12
C PHE A 312 -17.87 -37.68 -0.57
N LYS A 313 -17.90 -37.49 -1.90
CA LYS A 313 -16.76 -36.98 -2.66
C LYS A 313 -17.01 -35.58 -3.23
N LYS A 314 -16.01 -34.72 -3.05
CA LYS A 314 -15.71 -33.47 -3.77
C LYS A 314 -16.18 -33.47 -5.23
N VAL A 315 -17.13 -32.66 -5.73
CA VAL A 315 -17.16 -32.42 -7.19
C VAL A 315 -15.89 -31.65 -7.57
N PRO A 316 -15.00 -32.21 -8.41
CA PRO A 316 -13.76 -31.54 -8.78
C PRO A 316 -14.06 -30.21 -9.48
N ILE A 317 -13.20 -29.22 -9.26
CA ILE A 317 -13.30 -27.91 -9.90
C ILE A 317 -12.19 -27.79 -10.94
N ALA A 318 -12.49 -27.15 -12.06
CA ALA A 318 -11.49 -26.93 -13.10
C ALA A 318 -10.45 -25.90 -12.63
N GLU A 319 -9.18 -26.21 -12.88
CA GLU A 319 -8.04 -25.32 -12.65
C GLU A 319 -7.18 -25.25 -13.92
N GLN A 320 -6.48 -24.13 -14.11
CA GLN A 320 -5.43 -24.05 -15.12
C GLN A 320 -4.31 -25.06 -14.82
N ALA A 321 -3.70 -25.60 -15.87
CA ALA A 321 -2.57 -26.52 -15.73
C ALA A 321 -1.36 -25.82 -15.06
N PRO A 322 -0.61 -26.50 -14.17
CA PRO A 322 0.51 -25.89 -13.44
C PRO A 322 1.58 -25.22 -14.33
N ASP A 323 1.95 -25.85 -15.44
CA ASP A 323 2.97 -25.37 -16.39
C ASP A 323 2.50 -24.20 -17.29
N GLU A 324 1.19 -23.92 -17.30
CA GLU A 324 0.59 -22.78 -18.00
C GLU A 324 0.37 -21.61 -17.04
N ARG A 325 -0.23 -21.89 -15.87
CA ARG A 325 -0.60 -20.88 -14.88
C ARG A 325 0.60 -20.22 -14.20
N ASN A 326 1.75 -20.88 -14.19
CA ASN A 326 2.99 -20.32 -13.64
C ASN A 326 3.65 -19.26 -14.54
N LYS A 327 3.04 -18.91 -15.69
CA LYS A 327 3.53 -17.89 -16.65
C LYS A 327 2.54 -16.75 -16.88
N ASN A 328 1.41 -16.74 -16.19
CA ASN A 328 0.38 -15.73 -16.40
C ASN A 328 -0.32 -15.37 -15.08
N PHE A 329 -0.99 -14.22 -15.05
CA PHE A 329 -1.68 -13.70 -13.87
C PHE A 329 -3.20 -13.95 -13.89
N LYS A 330 -3.72 -14.76 -14.83
CA LYS A 330 -5.15 -15.11 -14.89
C LYS A 330 -5.53 -16.04 -13.72
N GLU A 331 -6.80 -16.02 -13.36
CA GLU A 331 -7.35 -16.78 -12.24
C GLU A 331 -7.09 -18.29 -12.36
N VAL A 332 -6.45 -18.91 -11.36
CA VAL A 332 -6.07 -20.33 -11.39
C VAL A 332 -7.30 -21.24 -11.34
N CYS A 333 -8.22 -20.96 -10.41
CA CYS A 333 -9.45 -21.72 -10.24
C CYS A 333 -10.52 -21.15 -11.17
N LEU A 334 -11.07 -21.95 -12.09
CA LEU A 334 -11.95 -21.49 -13.17
C LEU A 334 -13.44 -21.41 -12.75
N GLY A 335 -13.78 -21.91 -11.57
CA GLY A 335 -15.16 -21.95 -11.08
C GLY A 335 -15.90 -23.21 -11.51
N TYR A 336 -17.11 -23.38 -10.98
CA TYR A 336 -18.02 -24.44 -11.43
C TYR A 336 -18.84 -24.00 -12.65
N THR A 337 -19.14 -24.95 -13.52
CA THR A 337 -20.28 -24.85 -14.44
C THR A 337 -21.61 -24.97 -13.69
N ALA A 338 -22.72 -24.62 -14.34
CA ALA A 338 -24.05 -24.74 -13.73
C ALA A 338 -24.39 -26.19 -13.33
N GLU A 339 -24.01 -27.18 -14.16
CA GLU A 339 -24.22 -28.60 -13.88
C GLU A 339 -23.38 -29.07 -12.68
N GLU A 340 -22.10 -28.72 -12.64
CA GLU A 340 -21.21 -29.06 -11.51
C GLU A 340 -21.66 -28.40 -10.21
N ALA A 341 -22.06 -27.12 -10.27
CA ALA A 341 -22.57 -26.38 -9.11
C ALA A 341 -23.85 -27.00 -8.56
N ALA A 342 -24.81 -27.34 -9.42
CA ALA A 342 -26.04 -28.03 -9.01
C ALA A 342 -25.75 -29.42 -8.43
N THR A 343 -24.81 -30.16 -9.03
CA THR A 343 -24.38 -31.48 -8.56
C THR A 343 -23.72 -31.39 -7.17
N GLU A 344 -22.78 -30.47 -6.99
CA GLU A 344 -22.12 -30.23 -5.70
C GLU A 344 -23.12 -29.74 -4.64
N ALA A 345 -24.01 -28.83 -5.00
CA ALA A 345 -25.08 -28.34 -4.12
C ALA A 345 -26.03 -29.47 -3.66
N SER A 346 -26.30 -30.45 -4.54
CA SER A 346 -27.14 -31.61 -4.23
C SER A 346 -26.56 -32.52 -3.12
N ARG A 347 -25.26 -32.38 -2.81
CA ARG A 347 -24.61 -33.12 -1.71
C ARG A 347 -25.06 -32.62 -0.33
N CYS A 348 -25.44 -31.34 -0.23
CA CYS A 348 -25.84 -30.72 1.02
C CYS A 348 -27.00 -31.47 1.69
N LEU A 349 -26.86 -31.74 3.00
CA LEU A 349 -27.87 -32.46 3.78
C LEU A 349 -29.04 -31.60 4.24
N ASN A 350 -28.97 -30.28 4.00
CA ASN A 350 -29.91 -29.29 4.53
C ASN A 350 -30.16 -29.48 6.04
N CYS A 351 -29.06 -29.48 6.80
CA CYS A 351 -29.07 -29.77 8.23
C CYS A 351 -29.99 -28.84 9.01
N LYS A 352 -30.84 -29.38 9.90
CA LYS A 352 -31.71 -28.58 10.78
C LYS A 352 -30.93 -27.65 11.73
N LYS A 353 -29.74 -28.07 12.17
CA LYS A 353 -28.78 -27.27 12.94
C LYS A 353 -27.49 -27.17 12.14
N PRO A 354 -27.36 -26.18 11.26
CA PRO A 354 -26.26 -26.11 10.32
C PRO A 354 -25.00 -25.53 10.99
N GLY A 355 -24.09 -26.41 11.41
CA GLY A 355 -22.80 -25.97 11.98
C GLY A 355 -21.98 -25.10 11.03
N CYS A 356 -22.19 -25.21 9.72
CA CYS A 356 -21.55 -24.35 8.73
C CYS A 356 -21.93 -22.87 8.87
N VAL A 357 -23.15 -22.55 9.33
CA VAL A 357 -23.60 -21.16 9.57
C VAL A 357 -22.89 -20.58 10.79
N GLU A 358 -22.78 -21.36 11.88
CA GLU A 358 -22.01 -20.97 13.08
C GLU A 358 -20.52 -20.81 12.79
N GLY A 359 -19.97 -21.61 11.87
CA GLY A 359 -18.58 -21.51 11.43
C GLY A 359 -18.30 -20.34 10.48
N CYS A 360 -19.32 -19.62 10.01
CA CYS A 360 -19.18 -18.46 9.13
C CYS A 360 -19.20 -17.16 9.95
N PRO A 361 -18.12 -16.33 9.93
CA PRO A 361 -18.06 -15.11 10.74
C PRO A 361 -19.13 -14.05 10.44
N VAL A 362 -19.75 -14.08 9.26
CA VAL A 362 -20.88 -13.20 8.90
C VAL A 362 -22.24 -13.91 8.90
N SER A 363 -22.25 -15.18 9.32
CA SER A 363 -23.42 -16.03 9.52
C SER A 363 -24.35 -16.14 8.31
N ILE A 364 -23.76 -16.42 7.13
CA ILE A 364 -24.51 -16.65 5.88
C ILE A 364 -25.51 -17.80 6.04
N ASP A 365 -26.72 -17.67 5.48
CA ASP A 365 -27.66 -18.78 5.32
C ASP A 365 -27.18 -19.78 4.25
N ILE A 366 -26.18 -20.58 4.62
CA ILE A 366 -25.51 -21.53 3.75
C ILE A 366 -26.48 -22.59 3.20
N PRO A 367 -27.31 -23.26 4.02
CA PRO A 367 -28.30 -24.21 3.49
C PRO A 367 -29.32 -23.55 2.56
N GLY A 368 -29.73 -22.30 2.86
CA GLY A 368 -30.67 -21.55 2.03
C GLY A 368 -30.18 -21.33 0.62
N PHE A 369 -29.01 -20.68 0.43
CA PHE A 369 -28.53 -20.40 -0.92
C PHE A 369 -28.14 -21.68 -1.68
N ILE A 370 -27.56 -22.68 -0.99
CA ILE A 370 -27.20 -23.95 -1.63
C ILE A 370 -28.43 -24.70 -2.11
N LYS A 371 -29.55 -24.65 -1.38
CA LYS A 371 -30.81 -25.25 -1.81
C LYS A 371 -31.32 -24.62 -3.11
N GLU A 372 -31.19 -23.31 -3.25
CA GLU A 372 -31.58 -22.61 -4.48
C GLU A 372 -30.67 -23.01 -5.66
N ILE A 373 -29.35 -23.13 -5.45
CA ILE A 373 -28.43 -23.67 -6.48
C ILE A 373 -28.82 -25.10 -6.88
N ALA A 374 -29.08 -25.97 -5.90
CA ALA A 374 -29.50 -27.35 -6.16
C ALA A 374 -30.85 -27.44 -6.90
N SER A 375 -31.66 -26.38 -6.87
CA SER A 375 -32.94 -26.28 -7.56
C SER A 375 -32.85 -25.55 -8.91
N GLY A 376 -31.66 -25.09 -9.31
CA GLY A 376 -31.44 -24.30 -10.53
C GLY A 376 -31.78 -22.82 -10.42
N ASN A 377 -32.15 -22.32 -9.23
CA ASN A 377 -32.58 -20.94 -8.99
C ASN A 377 -31.38 -20.04 -8.64
N PHE A 378 -30.44 -19.84 -9.56
CA PHE A 378 -29.15 -19.18 -9.27
C PHE A 378 -29.29 -17.70 -8.88
N GLU A 379 -30.21 -16.95 -9.48
CA GLU A 379 -30.53 -15.58 -9.07
C GLU A 379 -31.02 -15.52 -7.62
N GLN A 380 -31.90 -16.44 -7.23
CA GLN A 380 -32.41 -16.49 -5.86
C GLN A 380 -31.32 -16.90 -4.86
N ALA A 381 -30.39 -17.77 -5.26
CA ALA A 381 -29.22 -18.09 -4.45
C ALA A 381 -28.38 -16.84 -4.15
N TYR A 382 -28.12 -16.00 -5.15
CA TYR A 382 -27.42 -14.73 -4.95
C TYR A 382 -28.20 -13.77 -4.04
N LYS A 383 -29.52 -13.63 -4.24
CA LYS A 383 -30.39 -12.82 -3.37
C LYS A 383 -30.40 -13.28 -1.92
N VAL A 384 -30.18 -14.58 -1.66
CA VAL A 384 -30.00 -15.06 -0.29
C VAL A 384 -28.64 -14.64 0.25
N LEU A 385 -27.56 -14.72 -0.54
CA LEU A 385 -26.21 -14.34 -0.11
C LEU A 385 -26.09 -12.84 0.22
N SER A 386 -26.62 -11.97 -0.64
CA SER A 386 -26.54 -10.50 -0.53
C SER A 386 -27.18 -9.93 0.75
N LEU A 387 -28.11 -10.67 1.36
CA LEU A 387 -28.69 -10.34 2.67
C LEU A 387 -27.66 -10.45 3.81
N TYR A 388 -26.60 -11.23 3.64
CA TYR A 388 -25.63 -11.51 4.69
C TYR A 388 -24.24 -10.93 4.42
N THR A 389 -23.85 -10.80 3.15
CA THR A 389 -22.52 -10.37 2.73
C THR A 389 -22.57 -9.35 1.61
N SER A 390 -21.70 -8.35 1.68
CA SER A 390 -21.52 -7.33 0.63
C SER A 390 -20.41 -7.69 -0.37
N LEU A 391 -19.68 -8.79 -0.16
CA LEU A 391 -18.55 -9.21 -1.00
C LEU A 391 -18.58 -10.73 -1.33
N PRO A 392 -19.73 -11.33 -1.71
CA PRO A 392 -19.82 -12.79 -1.89
C PRO A 392 -18.84 -13.33 -2.93
N ALA A 393 -18.58 -12.60 -4.02
CA ALA A 393 -17.63 -13.04 -5.06
C ALA A 393 -16.18 -13.07 -4.56
N VAL A 394 -15.85 -12.24 -3.56
CA VAL A 394 -14.54 -12.22 -2.90
C VAL A 394 -14.44 -13.36 -1.89
N CYS A 395 -15.43 -13.50 -1.00
CA CYS A 395 -15.46 -14.50 0.06
C CYS A 395 -15.31 -15.93 -0.47
N GLY A 396 -16.03 -16.27 -1.53
CA GLY A 396 -15.96 -17.59 -2.16
C GLY A 396 -14.57 -17.95 -2.73
N ARG A 397 -13.72 -16.94 -2.99
CA ARG A 397 -12.35 -17.11 -3.51
C ARG A 397 -11.30 -17.19 -2.41
N VAL A 398 -11.38 -16.33 -1.40
CA VAL A 398 -10.25 -16.07 -0.49
C VAL A 398 -10.46 -16.54 0.95
N CYS A 399 -11.67 -16.92 1.35
CA CYS A 399 -11.90 -17.45 2.70
C CYS A 399 -11.14 -18.76 2.90
N PRO A 400 -10.51 -19.00 4.07
CA PRO A 400 -9.96 -20.31 4.41
C PRO A 400 -11.06 -21.25 4.91
N GLN A 401 -11.89 -21.74 3.98
CA GLN A 401 -13.09 -22.52 4.34
C GLN A 401 -12.76 -23.76 5.18
N GLU A 402 -11.55 -24.32 5.02
CA GLU A 402 -11.05 -25.48 5.77
C GLU A 402 -10.92 -25.27 7.28
N SER A 403 -10.96 -24.02 7.74
CA SER A 403 -10.93 -23.62 9.15
C SER A 403 -12.17 -22.83 9.56
N GLN A 404 -13.21 -22.87 8.73
CA GLN A 404 -14.44 -22.07 8.89
C GLN A 404 -15.69 -22.90 8.58
N CYS A 405 -16.48 -22.50 7.58
CA CYS A 405 -17.77 -23.09 7.27
C CYS A 405 -17.68 -24.56 6.82
N GLU A 406 -16.61 -24.94 6.08
CA GLU A 406 -16.42 -26.33 5.61
C GLU A 406 -15.89 -27.24 6.71
N GLU A 407 -15.09 -26.73 7.66
CA GLU A 407 -14.65 -27.47 8.86
C GLU A 407 -15.85 -27.99 9.68
N ARG A 408 -16.92 -27.19 9.75
CA ARG A 408 -18.13 -27.51 10.52
C ARG A 408 -19.17 -28.29 9.71
N CYS A 409 -18.85 -28.70 8.47
CA CYS A 409 -19.77 -29.45 7.63
C CYS A 409 -19.94 -30.89 8.14
N VAL A 410 -21.19 -31.33 8.35
CA VAL A 410 -21.49 -32.68 8.87
C VAL A 410 -20.97 -33.80 7.94
N LEU A 411 -20.87 -33.55 6.62
CA LEU A 411 -20.34 -34.54 5.67
C LEU A 411 -18.86 -34.87 5.89
N LEU A 412 -18.10 -33.95 6.49
CA LEU A 412 -16.67 -34.13 6.75
C LEU A 412 -16.39 -35.35 7.66
N ASN A 413 -17.39 -35.78 8.46
CA ASN A 413 -17.28 -36.98 9.29
C ASN A 413 -17.20 -38.30 8.50
N LYS A 414 -17.56 -38.30 7.21
CA LYS A 414 -17.62 -39.52 6.37
C LYS A 414 -16.89 -39.39 5.03
N GLY A 415 -16.50 -38.18 4.64
CA GLY A 415 -15.84 -37.89 3.37
C GLY A 415 -15.54 -36.41 3.27
N ASP A 416 -15.71 -35.83 2.09
CA ASP A 416 -15.45 -34.41 1.85
C ASP A 416 -16.61 -33.53 2.30
N ALA A 417 -16.30 -32.34 2.83
CA ALA A 417 -17.28 -31.28 3.05
C ALA A 417 -17.95 -30.85 1.73
N VAL A 418 -19.12 -30.21 1.86
CA VAL A 418 -19.72 -29.46 0.74
C VAL A 418 -18.78 -28.30 0.40
N SER A 419 -18.53 -28.06 -0.88
CA SER A 419 -17.68 -26.99 -1.40
C SER A 419 -18.37 -25.62 -1.32
N ILE A 420 -18.67 -25.18 -0.10
CA ILE A 420 -19.47 -23.99 0.21
C ILE A 420 -18.87 -22.75 -0.46
N GLY A 421 -17.54 -22.56 -0.35
CA GLY A 421 -16.89 -21.38 -0.92
C GLY A 421 -17.00 -21.32 -2.45
N LYS A 422 -16.87 -22.47 -3.12
CA LYS A 422 -16.98 -22.53 -4.59
C LYS A 422 -18.43 -22.36 -5.07
N LEU A 423 -19.41 -22.82 -4.28
CA LEU A 423 -20.84 -22.57 -4.54
C LEU A 423 -21.21 -21.09 -4.32
N GLU A 424 -20.68 -20.46 -3.27
CA GLU A 424 -20.83 -19.02 -3.02
C GLU A 424 -20.26 -18.21 -4.18
N ARG A 425 -19.04 -18.54 -4.61
CA ARG A 425 -18.42 -17.95 -5.81
C ARG A 425 -19.30 -18.12 -7.03
N PHE A 426 -19.83 -19.32 -7.29
CA PHE A 426 -20.66 -19.59 -8.46
C PHE A 426 -21.90 -18.69 -8.50
N ALA A 427 -22.64 -18.58 -7.38
CA ALA A 427 -23.82 -17.73 -7.31
C ALA A 427 -23.48 -16.25 -7.54
N ALA A 428 -22.38 -15.77 -6.97
CA ALA A 428 -21.93 -14.38 -7.15
C ALA A 428 -21.43 -14.09 -8.57
N ASP A 429 -20.65 -15.00 -9.16
CA ASP A 429 -20.17 -14.88 -10.55
C ASP A 429 -21.35 -14.93 -11.54
N TYR A 430 -22.36 -15.77 -11.28
CA TYR A 430 -23.59 -15.81 -12.07
C TYR A 430 -24.31 -14.46 -12.05
N ALA A 431 -24.51 -13.88 -10.86
CA ALA A 431 -25.14 -12.58 -10.69
C ALA A 431 -24.38 -11.46 -11.39
N ARG A 432 -23.04 -11.47 -11.32
CA ARG A 432 -22.17 -10.52 -12.02
C ARG A 432 -22.34 -10.59 -13.54
N ARG A 433 -22.29 -11.79 -14.13
CA ARG A 433 -22.43 -11.99 -15.59
C ARG A 433 -23.81 -11.59 -16.11
N HIS A 434 -24.85 -11.82 -15.31
CA HIS A 434 -26.23 -11.47 -15.64
C HIS A 434 -26.62 -10.04 -15.21
N GLN A 435 -25.67 -9.29 -14.62
CA GLN A 435 -25.88 -7.93 -14.09
C GLN A 435 -27.11 -7.84 -13.18
N ILE A 436 -27.31 -8.85 -12.33
CA ILE A 436 -28.44 -8.90 -11.40
C ILE A 436 -28.27 -7.76 -10.41
N GLN A 437 -29.23 -6.84 -10.42
CA GLN A 437 -29.24 -5.68 -9.54
C GLN A 437 -30.22 -5.90 -8.40
N GLU A 438 -29.79 -5.52 -7.21
CA GLU A 438 -30.69 -5.33 -6.08
C GLU A 438 -31.15 -3.87 -6.06
N SER A 439 -32.45 -3.66 -6.22
CA SER A 439 -33.07 -2.38 -5.91
C SER A 439 -33.77 -2.54 -4.56
N ALA A 440 -33.15 -1.98 -3.52
CA ALA A 440 -33.83 -1.76 -2.27
C ALA A 440 -34.34 -0.32 -2.24
N ASP A 441 -35.63 -0.12 -1.97
CA ASP A 441 -36.16 1.19 -1.60
C ASP A 441 -35.63 1.55 -0.20
N ILE A 442 -34.43 2.14 -0.17
CA ILE A 442 -33.76 2.52 1.07
C ILE A 442 -34.32 3.84 1.57
N ARG A 443 -34.97 3.83 2.73
CA ARG A 443 -35.38 5.05 3.42
C ARG A 443 -34.14 5.77 3.96
N LYS A 444 -33.85 6.97 3.45
CA LYS A 444 -32.73 7.77 3.90
C LYS A 444 -32.92 8.31 5.33
N ILE A 445 -31.82 8.29 6.07
CA ILE A 445 -31.64 8.87 7.41
C ILE A 445 -30.70 10.07 7.23
N ASP A 446 -31.09 11.24 7.72
CA ASP A 446 -30.30 12.48 7.64
C ASP A 446 -29.21 12.51 8.72
N LYS A 447 -28.35 11.49 8.74
CA LYS A 447 -27.19 11.35 9.62
C LYS A 447 -26.00 10.86 8.81
N LYS A 448 -24.84 11.49 9.00
CA LYS A 448 -23.62 11.23 8.23
C LYS A 448 -22.66 10.31 8.99
N VAL A 449 -22.10 9.33 8.29
CA VAL A 449 -21.08 8.42 8.84
C VAL A 449 -19.84 8.39 7.94
N ALA A 450 -18.66 8.56 8.55
CA ALA A 450 -17.39 8.42 7.86
C ALA A 450 -16.83 7.01 8.04
N VAL A 451 -16.29 6.44 6.97
CA VAL A 451 -15.59 5.15 6.98
C VAL A 451 -14.16 5.38 6.50
N VAL A 452 -13.17 5.10 7.35
CA VAL A 452 -11.75 5.30 7.06
C VAL A 452 -11.12 3.98 6.63
N GLY A 453 -10.75 3.88 5.36
CA GLY A 453 -10.20 2.72 4.70
C GLY A 453 -11.24 1.95 3.89
N ALA A 454 -10.95 1.67 2.62
CA ALA A 454 -11.82 0.93 1.71
C ALA A 454 -11.42 -0.55 1.58
N GLY A 455 -10.89 -1.15 2.65
CA GLY A 455 -10.66 -2.60 2.74
C GLY A 455 -11.97 -3.38 3.03
N PRO A 456 -11.90 -4.71 3.20
CA PRO A 456 -13.07 -5.55 3.43
C PRO A 456 -13.96 -5.09 4.60
N ALA A 457 -13.35 -4.66 5.72
CA ALA A 457 -14.07 -4.15 6.88
C ALA A 457 -14.84 -2.86 6.55
N GLY A 458 -14.17 -1.89 5.92
CA GLY A 458 -14.76 -0.61 5.55
C GLY A 458 -15.86 -0.75 4.50
N LEU A 459 -15.62 -1.52 3.44
CA LEU A 459 -16.62 -1.81 2.41
C LEU A 459 -17.87 -2.48 3.02
N THR A 460 -17.69 -3.43 3.94
CA THR A 460 -18.82 -4.09 4.61
C THR A 460 -19.57 -3.12 5.50
N CYS A 461 -18.87 -2.36 6.35
CA CYS A 461 -19.49 -1.37 7.23
C CYS A 461 -20.28 -0.33 6.44
N ALA A 462 -19.68 0.20 5.36
CA ALA A 462 -20.30 1.19 4.50
C ALA A 462 -21.55 0.65 3.80
N GLY A 463 -21.48 -0.57 3.24
CA GLY A 463 -22.62 -1.21 2.59
C GLY A 463 -23.79 -1.46 3.56
N GLU A 464 -23.51 -1.94 4.77
CA GLU A 464 -24.54 -2.18 5.79
C GLU A 464 -25.19 -0.88 6.28
N LEU A 465 -24.39 0.16 6.58
CA LEU A 465 -24.91 1.47 6.97
C LEU A 465 -25.73 2.13 5.84
N ALA A 466 -25.31 1.96 4.59
CA ALA A 466 -26.06 2.47 3.44
C ALA A 466 -27.42 1.77 3.31
N LYS A 467 -27.48 0.44 3.50
CA LYS A 467 -28.74 -0.33 3.54
C LYS A 467 -29.66 0.14 4.68
N MET A 468 -29.10 0.58 5.81
CA MET A 468 -29.84 1.16 6.93
C MET A 468 -30.33 2.60 6.68
N GLY A 469 -29.80 3.28 5.66
CA GLY A 469 -30.26 4.60 5.20
C GLY A 469 -29.32 5.77 5.45
N TYR A 470 -28.17 5.55 6.10
CA TYR A 470 -27.21 6.62 6.43
C TYR A 470 -26.53 7.23 5.20
N ASP A 471 -26.08 8.49 5.30
CA ASP A 471 -25.20 9.14 4.31
C ASP A 471 -23.75 8.77 4.62
N VAL A 472 -23.21 7.80 3.89
CA VAL A 472 -21.89 7.23 4.16
C VAL A 472 -20.87 7.75 3.16
N THR A 473 -19.73 8.21 3.68
CA THR A 473 -18.54 8.55 2.88
C THR A 473 -17.35 7.68 3.31
N VAL A 474 -16.74 6.99 2.35
CA VAL A 474 -15.55 6.16 2.53
C VAL A 474 -14.32 6.96 2.08
N PHE A 475 -13.33 7.10 2.96
CA PHE A 475 -12.06 7.75 2.68
C PHE A 475 -10.96 6.71 2.49
N GLU A 476 -10.28 6.72 1.35
CA GLU A 476 -9.25 5.76 0.98
C GLU A 476 -7.94 6.47 0.59
N ALA A 477 -6.82 6.01 1.17
CA ALA A 477 -5.51 6.62 0.97
C ALA A 477 -4.94 6.36 -0.43
N LEU A 478 -5.25 5.21 -1.02
CA LEU A 478 -4.79 4.82 -2.35
C LEU A 478 -5.74 5.29 -3.47
N GLN A 479 -5.29 5.16 -4.71
CA GLN A 479 -6.05 5.55 -5.89
C GLN A 479 -7.24 4.60 -6.19
N GLN A 480 -7.25 3.40 -5.61
CA GLN A 480 -8.26 2.38 -5.81
C GLN A 480 -8.79 1.83 -4.47
N SER A 481 -10.10 1.59 -4.44
CA SER A 481 -10.82 1.03 -3.29
C SER A 481 -10.76 -0.50 -3.32
N GLY A 482 -10.61 -1.13 -2.15
CA GLY A 482 -10.51 -2.60 -2.00
C GLY A 482 -9.45 -3.02 -0.98
N GLY A 483 -8.52 -2.14 -0.64
CA GLY A 483 -7.43 -2.43 0.29
C GLY A 483 -6.62 -3.65 -0.15
N VAL A 484 -6.38 -4.59 0.76
CA VAL A 484 -5.60 -5.81 0.47
C VAL A 484 -6.17 -6.62 -0.70
N LEU A 485 -7.46 -6.49 -1.01
CA LEU A 485 -8.09 -7.17 -2.15
C LEU A 485 -7.53 -6.73 -3.50
N ILE A 486 -6.97 -5.52 -3.58
CA ILE A 486 -6.37 -4.93 -4.79
C ILE A 486 -4.84 -4.94 -4.70
N TYR A 487 -4.27 -4.35 -3.64
CA TYR A 487 -2.80 -4.20 -3.59
C TYR A 487 -2.06 -5.46 -3.12
N GLY A 488 -2.76 -6.39 -2.46
CA GLY A 488 -2.14 -7.52 -1.76
C GLY A 488 -2.40 -8.86 -2.44
N ILE A 489 -3.68 -9.22 -2.58
CA ILE A 489 -4.10 -10.48 -3.19
C ILE A 489 -3.91 -10.39 -4.72
N PRO A 490 -3.11 -11.26 -5.35
CA PRO A 490 -2.89 -11.19 -6.79
C PRO A 490 -4.10 -11.62 -7.64
N GLU A 491 -4.16 -11.13 -8.88
CA GLU A 491 -5.24 -11.42 -9.85
C GLU A 491 -5.47 -12.91 -10.08
N PHE A 492 -4.42 -13.73 -10.01
CA PHE A 492 -4.54 -15.18 -10.20
C PHE A 492 -5.35 -15.88 -9.10
N ARG A 493 -5.62 -15.21 -7.98
CA ARG A 493 -6.50 -15.68 -6.90
C ARG A 493 -7.77 -14.85 -6.79
N LEU A 494 -7.67 -13.53 -6.95
CA LEU A 494 -8.79 -12.61 -6.89
C LEU A 494 -8.67 -11.58 -8.01
N PRO A 495 -9.43 -11.71 -9.11
CA PRO A 495 -9.40 -10.74 -10.19
C PRO A 495 -9.88 -9.35 -9.75
N ASP A 496 -9.20 -8.29 -10.18
CA ASP A 496 -9.54 -6.90 -9.84
C ASP A 496 -10.99 -6.55 -10.24
N GLU A 497 -11.46 -7.02 -11.40
CA GLU A 497 -12.83 -6.83 -11.88
C GLU A 497 -13.90 -7.38 -10.92
N VAL A 498 -13.57 -8.38 -10.09
CA VAL A 498 -14.48 -8.89 -9.05
C VAL A 498 -14.64 -7.84 -7.95
N VAL A 499 -13.53 -7.26 -7.50
CA VAL A 499 -13.52 -6.26 -6.43
C VAL A 499 -14.17 -4.97 -6.90
N GLU A 500 -13.84 -4.52 -8.11
CA GLU A 500 -14.45 -3.35 -8.74
C GLU A 500 -15.96 -3.48 -8.83
N TYR A 501 -16.47 -4.65 -9.25
CA TYR A 501 -17.92 -4.90 -9.31
C TYR A 501 -18.61 -4.73 -7.96
N GLU A 502 -18.02 -5.25 -6.89
CA GLU A 502 -18.60 -5.12 -5.55
C GLU A 502 -18.53 -3.68 -5.01
N VAL A 503 -17.43 -2.96 -5.28
CA VAL A 503 -17.31 -1.54 -4.94
C VAL A 503 -18.37 -0.71 -5.69
N GLU A 504 -18.60 -0.99 -6.98
CA GLU A 504 -19.65 -0.34 -7.77
C GLU A 504 -21.05 -0.66 -7.24
N ASN A 505 -21.30 -1.88 -6.74
CA ASN A 505 -22.57 -2.20 -6.09
C ASN A 505 -22.78 -1.39 -4.81
N ILE A 506 -21.73 -1.20 -4.00
CA ILE A 506 -21.78 -0.35 -2.81
C ILE A 506 -22.02 1.12 -3.18
N LYS A 507 -21.39 1.63 -4.26
CA LYS A 507 -21.67 2.98 -4.78
C LYS A 507 -23.12 3.15 -5.22
N LYS A 508 -23.74 2.13 -5.84
CA LYS A 508 -25.16 2.15 -6.22
C LYS A 508 -26.11 2.29 -5.01
N LEU A 509 -25.68 1.92 -3.80
CA LEU A 509 -26.44 2.17 -2.56
C LEU A 509 -26.40 3.65 -2.12
N GLY A 510 -25.59 4.47 -2.79
CA GLY A 510 -25.40 5.89 -2.52
C GLY A 510 -24.19 6.20 -1.63
N VAL A 511 -23.29 5.24 -1.41
CA VAL A 511 -22.03 5.46 -0.69
C VAL A 511 -21.08 6.29 -1.55
N LYS A 512 -20.50 7.34 -0.96
CA LYS A 512 -19.48 8.18 -1.60
C LYS A 512 -18.09 7.62 -1.31
N PHE A 513 -17.18 7.68 -2.29
CA PHE A 513 -15.80 7.25 -2.14
C PHE A 513 -14.87 8.41 -2.47
N GLU A 514 -14.03 8.77 -1.51
CA GLU A 514 -12.97 9.77 -1.62
C GLU A 514 -11.61 9.04 -1.60
N ASN A 515 -11.15 8.64 -2.80
CA ASN A 515 -9.83 8.03 -2.98
C ASN A 515 -8.74 9.11 -2.99
N ASN A 516 -7.48 8.71 -2.78
CA ASN A 516 -6.34 9.62 -2.60
C ASN A 516 -6.52 10.59 -1.42
N PHE A 517 -7.18 10.13 -0.35
CA PHE A 517 -7.51 10.92 0.83
C PHE A 517 -6.94 10.26 2.08
N VAL A 518 -5.90 10.85 2.66
CA VAL A 518 -5.16 10.23 3.77
C VAL A 518 -5.61 10.83 5.11
N ILE A 519 -6.46 10.10 5.83
CA ILE A 519 -6.84 10.47 7.20
C ILE A 519 -5.62 10.38 8.14
N GLY A 520 -5.42 11.42 8.95
CA GLY A 520 -4.21 11.68 9.73
C GLY A 520 -3.16 12.53 9.00
N ARG A 521 -3.45 12.96 7.77
CA ARG A 521 -2.59 13.84 6.98
C ARG A 521 -3.38 14.94 6.28
N THR A 522 -4.17 14.59 5.27
CA THR A 522 -5.03 15.54 4.54
C THR A 522 -6.06 16.16 5.48
N GLU A 523 -6.69 15.32 6.31
CA GLU A 523 -7.57 15.71 7.42
C GLU A 523 -7.41 14.72 8.57
N THR A 524 -7.76 15.15 9.78
CA THR A 524 -7.80 14.26 10.96
C THR A 524 -9.20 13.71 11.20
N ILE A 525 -9.35 12.72 12.08
CA ILE A 525 -10.68 12.24 12.51
C ILE A 525 -11.48 13.37 13.16
N ASP A 526 -10.81 14.24 13.93
CA ASP A 526 -11.46 15.38 14.57
C ASP A 526 -11.97 16.40 13.56
N ASP A 527 -11.32 16.54 12.41
CA ASP A 527 -11.81 17.40 11.33
C ASP A 527 -13.07 16.82 10.68
N LEU A 528 -13.13 15.50 10.45
CA LEU A 528 -14.35 14.84 9.97
C LEU A 528 -15.53 15.08 10.94
N ILE A 529 -15.31 14.94 12.24
CA ILE A 529 -16.36 15.20 13.23
C ILE A 529 -16.82 16.67 13.17
N LYS A 530 -15.90 17.62 13.01
CA LYS A 530 -16.24 19.05 12.81
C LYS A 530 -17.01 19.32 11.52
N GLU A 531 -16.78 18.54 10.46
CA GLU A 531 -17.53 18.61 9.20
C GLU A 531 -18.95 18.01 9.28
N GLY A 532 -19.32 17.47 10.44
CA GLY A 532 -20.68 17.01 10.73
C GLY A 532 -20.88 15.50 10.56
N PHE A 533 -19.81 14.72 10.47
CA PHE A 533 -19.91 13.26 10.62
C PHE A 533 -20.23 12.92 12.08
N GLU A 534 -21.32 12.18 12.30
CA GLU A 534 -21.80 11.87 13.66
C GLU A 534 -21.20 10.60 14.25
N ALA A 535 -20.64 9.74 13.40
CA ALA A 535 -19.87 8.57 13.77
C ALA A 535 -18.76 8.32 12.74
N VAL A 536 -17.66 7.73 13.19
CA VAL A 536 -16.51 7.36 12.35
C VAL A 536 -16.18 5.89 12.58
N PHE A 537 -16.06 5.12 11.50
CA PHE A 537 -15.55 3.75 11.54
C PHE A 537 -14.12 3.68 10.98
N ILE A 538 -13.19 3.15 11.76
CA ILE A 538 -11.79 2.94 11.36
C ILE A 538 -11.58 1.50 10.91
N GLY A 539 -11.43 1.31 9.61
CA GLY A 539 -11.12 0.04 8.95
C GLY A 539 -9.82 0.08 8.15
N SER A 540 -8.81 0.83 8.64
CA SER A 540 -7.54 1.09 7.96
C SER A 540 -6.59 -0.10 7.84
N GLY A 541 -6.89 -1.19 8.55
CA GLY A 541 -6.12 -2.43 8.52
C GLY A 541 -4.72 -2.35 9.15
N ALA A 542 -3.91 -3.38 8.89
CA ALA A 542 -2.53 -3.47 9.33
C ALA A 542 -1.58 -3.48 8.12
N GLY A 543 -1.13 -2.29 7.70
CA GLY A 543 -0.34 -2.11 6.49
C GLY A 543 1.17 -2.03 6.68
N LEU A 544 1.68 -1.73 7.89
CA LEU A 544 3.10 -1.45 8.11
C LEU A 544 3.94 -2.75 8.12
N PRO A 545 4.94 -2.93 7.24
CA PRO A 545 5.66 -4.19 7.12
C PRO A 545 6.68 -4.39 8.25
N LYS A 546 6.88 -5.66 8.63
CA LYS A 546 7.93 -6.06 9.59
C LYS A 546 9.20 -6.48 8.88
N PHE A 547 10.34 -6.10 9.46
CA PHE A 547 11.67 -6.56 9.09
C PHE A 547 12.30 -7.34 10.26
N MET A 548 13.31 -8.17 9.99
CA MET A 548 14.00 -8.97 11.00
C MET A 548 15.05 -8.16 11.76
N ASN A 549 15.50 -7.03 11.21
CA ASN A 549 16.64 -6.25 11.70
C ASN A 549 17.95 -7.05 11.66
N ILE A 550 18.17 -7.74 10.53
CA ILE A 550 19.43 -8.44 10.24
C ILE A 550 20.32 -7.61 9.29
N PRO A 551 21.64 -7.82 9.26
CA PRO A 551 22.50 -7.14 8.30
C PRO A 551 22.08 -7.43 6.86
N GLY A 552 22.10 -6.39 6.01
CA GLY A 552 21.80 -6.50 4.57
C GLY A 552 20.35 -6.25 4.14
N GLU A 553 19.41 -5.96 5.04
CA GLU A 553 17.99 -5.69 4.69
C GLU A 553 17.76 -4.46 3.78
N ASN A 554 18.75 -3.58 3.70
CA ASN A 554 18.71 -2.38 2.85
C ASN A 554 19.40 -2.57 1.48
N LEU A 555 19.90 -3.77 1.17
CA LEU A 555 20.50 -4.08 -0.14
C LEU A 555 19.47 -4.01 -1.28
N ASN A 556 19.95 -3.76 -2.49
CA ASN A 556 19.16 -3.83 -3.71
C ASN A 556 18.74 -5.27 -3.98
N GLY A 557 17.47 -5.48 -4.35
CA GLY A 557 16.88 -6.82 -4.48
C GLY A 557 16.25 -7.36 -3.20
N VAL A 558 16.34 -6.63 -2.08
CA VAL A 558 15.49 -6.88 -0.91
C VAL A 558 14.17 -6.12 -1.09
N TYR A 559 13.05 -6.79 -0.84
CA TYR A 559 11.71 -6.19 -0.83
C TYR A 559 10.98 -6.56 0.45
N SER A 560 10.10 -5.70 0.92
CA SER A 560 8.99 -6.19 1.73
C SER A 560 7.99 -6.88 0.80
N ALA A 561 7.23 -7.85 1.30
CA ALA A 561 6.15 -8.44 0.51
C ALA A 561 5.11 -7.39 0.09
N ASN A 562 4.87 -6.38 0.92
CA ASN A 562 3.96 -5.29 0.60
C ASN A 562 4.46 -4.44 -0.58
N GLU A 563 5.75 -4.08 -0.61
CA GLU A 563 6.34 -3.36 -1.77
C GLU A 563 6.21 -4.19 -3.03
N PHE A 564 6.61 -5.47 -2.96
CA PHE A 564 6.61 -6.37 -4.10
C PHE A 564 5.22 -6.60 -4.68
N LEU A 565 4.24 -6.89 -3.82
CA LEU A 565 2.86 -7.13 -4.22
C LEU A 565 2.15 -5.82 -4.64
N THR A 566 2.43 -4.69 -4.01
CA THR A 566 1.86 -3.39 -4.44
C THR A 566 2.37 -3.01 -5.82
N ARG A 567 3.67 -3.16 -6.09
CA ARG A 567 4.24 -2.93 -7.42
C ARG A 567 3.61 -3.86 -8.45
N ASN A 568 3.44 -5.15 -8.12
CA ASN A 568 2.87 -6.11 -9.04
C ASN A 568 1.37 -5.90 -9.29
N ASN A 569 0.56 -5.83 -8.23
CA ASN A 569 -0.89 -5.88 -8.32
C ASN A 569 -1.46 -4.50 -8.61
N LEU A 570 -1.23 -3.53 -7.71
CA LEU A 570 -1.80 -2.19 -7.84
C LEU A 570 -1.17 -1.38 -8.98
N MET A 571 0.15 -1.50 -9.14
CA MET A 571 0.91 -0.73 -10.14
C MET A 571 1.19 -1.52 -11.43
N ARG A 572 0.68 -2.76 -11.53
CA ARG A 572 0.77 -3.65 -12.69
C ARG A 572 2.17 -3.78 -13.26
N SER A 573 3.20 -3.90 -12.40
CA SER A 573 4.60 -3.96 -12.85
C SER A 573 4.92 -5.12 -13.79
N PHE A 574 4.09 -6.16 -13.84
CA PHE A 574 4.22 -7.29 -14.76
C PHE A 574 3.76 -6.98 -16.19
N ASP A 575 2.98 -5.92 -16.38
CA ASP A 575 2.45 -5.47 -17.67
C ASP A 575 3.42 -4.48 -18.31
N GLU A 576 3.78 -4.67 -19.58
CA GLU A 576 4.74 -3.82 -20.30
C GLU A 576 4.18 -2.42 -20.59
N GLU A 577 2.85 -2.24 -20.61
CA GLU A 577 2.22 -0.92 -20.81
C GLU A 577 2.39 0.01 -19.60
N TYR A 578 2.68 -0.55 -18.41
CA TYR A 578 2.78 0.20 -17.16
C TYR A 578 4.23 0.55 -16.81
N ASP A 579 4.45 1.79 -16.37
CA ASP A 579 5.78 2.34 -16.15
C ASP A 579 6.49 1.76 -14.92
N THR A 580 5.72 1.27 -13.93
CA THR A 580 6.28 0.88 -12.63
C THR A 580 7.23 -0.32 -12.77
N PRO A 581 8.51 -0.19 -12.36
CA PRO A 581 9.46 -1.29 -12.45
C PRO A 581 9.41 -2.20 -11.23
N VAL A 582 9.82 -3.46 -11.44
CA VAL A 582 10.21 -4.42 -10.41
C VAL A 582 11.43 -5.20 -10.90
N ASN A 583 12.42 -5.38 -10.03
CA ASN A 583 13.60 -6.20 -10.34
C ASN A 583 13.47 -7.54 -9.62
N VAL A 584 13.46 -8.63 -10.39
CA VAL A 584 13.44 -10.01 -9.90
C VAL A 584 14.61 -10.75 -10.51
N GLY A 585 15.51 -11.24 -9.65
CA GLY A 585 16.63 -12.07 -10.09
C GLY A 585 16.20 -13.51 -10.42
N GLU A 586 17.12 -14.30 -10.97
CA GLU A 586 16.84 -15.68 -11.36
C GLU A 586 16.47 -16.57 -10.18
N LYS A 587 17.03 -16.31 -8.99
CA LYS A 587 16.77 -17.08 -7.76
C LYS A 587 16.29 -16.18 -6.62
N VAL A 588 15.10 -16.46 -6.11
CA VAL A 588 14.37 -15.66 -5.12
C VAL A 588 14.15 -16.44 -3.83
N ALA A 589 14.43 -15.81 -2.69
CA ALA A 589 14.01 -16.30 -1.37
C ALA A 589 12.81 -15.49 -0.87
N VAL A 590 11.75 -16.18 -0.44
CA VAL A 590 10.61 -15.54 0.25
C VAL A 590 10.61 -15.96 1.71
N ILE A 591 10.79 -15.01 2.61
CA ILE A 591 10.94 -15.26 4.05
C ILE A 591 9.58 -15.18 4.72
N GLY A 592 8.99 -16.33 5.05
CA GLY A 592 7.66 -16.41 5.65
C GLY A 592 6.92 -17.69 5.30
N GLY A 593 5.70 -17.84 5.79
CA GLY A 593 4.87 -19.03 5.54
C GLY A 593 3.36 -18.79 5.51
N GLY A 594 2.92 -17.52 5.56
CA GLY A 594 1.51 -17.16 5.45
C GLY A 594 1.06 -16.93 4.01
N ASN A 595 -0.21 -16.57 3.82
CA ASN A 595 -0.77 -16.30 2.49
C ASN A 595 0.03 -15.24 1.72
N VAL A 596 0.48 -14.17 2.40
CA VAL A 596 1.33 -13.13 1.80
C VAL A 596 2.65 -13.71 1.26
N ALA A 597 3.24 -14.70 1.93
CA ALA A 597 4.44 -15.37 1.44
C ALA A 597 4.15 -16.25 0.23
N MET A 598 3.03 -16.99 0.24
CA MET A 598 2.61 -17.79 -0.93
C MET A 598 2.32 -16.90 -2.13
N ASP A 599 1.59 -15.81 -1.92
CA ASP A 599 1.22 -14.84 -2.96
C ASP A 599 2.50 -14.22 -3.57
N ALA A 600 3.43 -13.73 -2.74
CA ALA A 600 4.70 -13.18 -3.21
C ALA A 600 5.57 -14.22 -3.96
N ALA A 601 5.64 -15.46 -3.46
CA ALA A 601 6.40 -16.52 -4.10
C ALA A 601 5.84 -16.89 -5.48
N ARG A 602 4.51 -16.97 -5.60
CA ARG A 602 3.80 -17.29 -6.83
C ARG A 602 3.84 -16.17 -7.86
N VAL A 603 3.86 -14.90 -7.40
CA VAL A 603 4.15 -13.74 -8.26
C VAL A 603 5.59 -13.81 -8.77
N ALA A 604 6.58 -14.02 -7.90
CA ALA A 604 7.99 -14.14 -8.31
C ALA A 604 8.21 -15.28 -9.32
N LYS A 605 7.50 -16.41 -9.13
CA LYS A 605 7.53 -17.54 -10.07
C LYS A 605 6.99 -17.15 -11.46
N ARG A 606 5.89 -16.40 -11.51
CA ARG A 606 5.28 -15.86 -12.76
C ARG A 606 6.16 -14.84 -13.46
N LEU A 607 7.01 -14.15 -12.71
CA LEU A 607 8.04 -13.26 -13.25
C LEU A 607 9.30 -14.03 -13.70
N GLY A 608 9.29 -15.37 -13.68
CA GLY A 608 10.31 -16.23 -14.28
C GLY A 608 11.38 -16.76 -13.31
N ALA A 609 11.26 -16.53 -12.01
CA ALA A 609 12.29 -16.93 -11.04
C ALA A 609 12.18 -18.40 -10.58
N ASP A 610 13.32 -18.96 -10.15
CA ASP A 610 13.41 -20.11 -9.26
C ASP A 610 13.20 -19.64 -7.82
N VAL A 611 12.13 -20.11 -7.18
CA VAL A 611 11.64 -19.53 -5.91
C VAL A 611 11.73 -20.56 -4.79
N SER A 612 12.32 -20.14 -3.68
CA SER A 612 12.32 -20.88 -2.42
C SER A 612 11.58 -20.10 -1.35
N ILE A 613 10.58 -20.73 -0.74
CA ILE A 613 9.99 -20.27 0.52
C ILE A 613 10.89 -20.72 1.67
N VAL A 614 11.39 -19.76 2.44
CA VAL A 614 12.25 -20.00 3.60
C VAL A 614 11.42 -19.80 4.85
N TYR A 615 11.18 -20.90 5.57
CA TYR A 615 10.29 -20.90 6.72
C TYR A 615 10.95 -21.51 7.96
N ARG A 616 10.89 -20.79 9.08
CA ARG A 616 11.55 -21.18 10.32
C ARG A 616 10.93 -22.38 11.05
N ARG A 617 9.73 -22.83 10.65
CA ARG A 617 9.04 -23.99 11.25
C ARG A 617 8.82 -25.10 10.21
N THR A 618 7.98 -26.08 10.50
CA THR A 618 7.65 -27.16 9.56
C THR A 618 6.37 -26.85 8.79
N GLU A 619 6.06 -27.69 7.81
CA GLU A 619 4.85 -27.58 6.99
C GLU A 619 3.56 -27.56 7.81
N LYS A 620 3.51 -28.31 8.92
CA LYS A 620 2.32 -28.39 9.78
C LYS A 620 1.98 -27.07 10.45
N GLU A 621 2.96 -26.19 10.65
CA GLU A 621 2.76 -24.89 11.30
C GLU A 621 2.53 -23.75 10.28
N LEU A 622 2.48 -24.04 8.98
CA LEU A 622 2.18 -23.03 7.96
C LEU A 622 0.80 -22.41 8.22
N PRO A 623 0.73 -21.08 8.38
CA PRO A 623 -0.55 -20.39 8.51
C PRO A 623 -1.24 -20.08 7.17
N ALA A 624 -0.60 -20.39 6.04
CA ALA A 624 -1.20 -20.22 4.72
C ALA A 624 -2.35 -21.21 4.48
N ARG A 625 -3.28 -20.80 3.63
CA ARG A 625 -4.42 -21.60 3.18
C ARG A 625 -3.91 -22.82 2.40
N THR A 626 -4.51 -23.98 2.66
CA THR A 626 -3.99 -25.28 2.19
C THR A 626 -3.98 -25.37 0.67
N GLU A 627 -5.03 -24.84 0.02
CA GLU A 627 -5.15 -24.74 -1.44
C GLU A 627 -3.97 -23.95 -2.05
N GLU A 628 -3.56 -22.84 -1.42
CA GLU A 628 -2.47 -22.00 -1.94
C GLU A 628 -1.09 -22.66 -1.76
N VAL A 629 -0.89 -23.40 -0.66
CA VAL A 629 0.33 -24.19 -0.45
C VAL A 629 0.43 -25.31 -1.49
N HIS A 630 -0.69 -25.97 -1.81
CA HIS A 630 -0.75 -26.98 -2.86
C HIS A 630 -0.43 -26.38 -4.23
N HIS A 631 -1.08 -25.27 -4.60
CA HIS A 631 -0.82 -24.60 -5.87
C HIS A 631 0.62 -24.13 -6.00
N ALA A 632 1.23 -23.60 -4.92
CA ALA A 632 2.63 -23.21 -4.91
C ALA A 632 3.56 -24.40 -5.19
N LYS A 633 3.31 -25.56 -4.58
CA LYS A 633 4.08 -26.79 -4.83
C LYS A 633 3.94 -27.28 -6.27
N GLU A 634 2.72 -27.30 -6.80
CA GLU A 634 2.44 -27.69 -8.19
C GLU A 634 3.11 -26.75 -9.21
N GLU A 635 3.18 -25.45 -8.90
CA GLU A 635 3.87 -24.45 -9.72
C GLU A 635 5.41 -24.57 -9.63
N GLY A 636 5.93 -25.48 -8.82
CA GLY A 636 7.36 -25.80 -8.71
C GLY A 636 8.12 -24.92 -7.70
N ILE A 637 7.44 -24.31 -6.73
CA ILE A 637 8.07 -23.52 -5.67
C ILE A 637 8.67 -24.46 -4.61
N LYS A 638 9.93 -24.22 -4.26
CA LYS A 638 10.66 -25.00 -3.26
C LYS A 638 10.33 -24.52 -1.85
N PHE A 639 10.35 -25.43 -0.88
CA PHE A 639 10.10 -25.10 0.52
C PHE A 639 11.30 -25.51 1.38
N GLU A 640 12.05 -24.51 1.83
CA GLU A 640 13.15 -24.62 2.80
C GLU A 640 12.59 -24.46 4.22
N MET A 641 12.10 -25.58 4.77
CA MET A 641 11.56 -25.63 6.13
C MET A 641 12.67 -25.58 7.18
N LEU A 642 12.29 -25.29 8.42
CA LEU A 642 13.20 -25.20 9.58
C LEU A 642 14.43 -24.32 9.30
N THR A 643 14.25 -23.21 8.60
CA THR A 643 15.33 -22.35 8.14
C THR A 643 15.04 -20.90 8.49
N ALA A 644 16.02 -20.20 9.06
CA ALA A 644 15.93 -18.78 9.36
C ALA A 644 17.15 -18.04 8.81
N PRO A 645 16.96 -16.89 8.12
CA PRO A 645 18.08 -16.08 7.69
C PRO A 645 18.69 -15.32 8.88
N VAL A 646 20.01 -15.15 8.85
CA VAL A 646 20.78 -14.40 9.85
C VAL A 646 21.48 -13.17 9.26
N GLU A 647 21.76 -13.18 7.95
CA GLU A 647 22.38 -12.07 7.23
C GLU A 647 22.06 -12.19 5.73
N ILE A 648 21.81 -11.05 5.07
CA ILE A 648 21.68 -10.96 3.61
C ILE A 648 23.01 -10.44 3.05
N LEU A 649 23.60 -11.20 2.13
CA LEU A 649 24.94 -10.94 1.61
C LEU A 649 24.85 -10.09 0.35
N GLY A 650 25.61 -9.00 0.31
CA GLY A 650 25.69 -8.08 -0.83
C GLY A 650 26.95 -8.27 -1.68
N ASP A 651 26.88 -7.87 -2.95
CA ASP A 651 28.04 -7.62 -3.80
C ASP A 651 28.59 -6.19 -3.63
N ASP A 652 29.65 -5.85 -4.37
CA ASP A 652 30.31 -4.55 -4.29
C ASP A 652 29.39 -3.39 -4.73
N GLN A 653 28.44 -3.67 -5.62
CA GLN A 653 27.45 -2.72 -6.12
C GLN A 653 26.26 -2.55 -5.16
N GLY A 654 26.18 -3.37 -4.12
CA GLY A 654 25.10 -3.34 -3.12
C GLY A 654 23.86 -4.16 -3.51
N TRP A 655 23.99 -5.09 -4.44
CA TRP A 655 22.95 -6.05 -4.80
C TRP A 655 23.06 -7.32 -3.97
N VAL A 656 21.91 -7.94 -3.67
CA VAL A 656 21.87 -9.26 -3.04
C VAL A 656 22.59 -10.27 -3.93
N LYS A 657 23.55 -11.01 -3.33
CA LYS A 657 24.23 -12.15 -3.97
C LYS A 657 23.94 -13.49 -3.28
N GLY A 658 23.46 -13.45 -2.03
CA GLY A 658 23.19 -14.62 -1.24
C GLY A 658 22.63 -14.30 0.13
N MET A 659 22.41 -15.34 0.92
CA MET A 659 21.85 -15.25 2.25
C MET A 659 22.51 -16.29 3.15
N LYS A 660 22.94 -15.86 4.33
CA LYS A 660 23.39 -16.76 5.38
C LYS A 660 22.18 -17.20 6.20
N CYS A 661 22.04 -18.50 6.39
CA CYS A 661 20.91 -19.12 7.07
C CYS A 661 21.39 -20.04 8.18
N VAL A 662 20.51 -20.28 9.15
CA VAL A 662 20.68 -21.29 10.20
C VAL A 662 19.52 -22.28 10.14
N ARG A 663 19.78 -23.55 10.45
CA ARG A 663 18.72 -24.56 10.61
C ARG A 663 18.12 -24.47 12.01
N ASN A 664 16.84 -24.78 12.12
CA ASN A 664 16.09 -24.77 13.36
C ASN A 664 15.61 -26.18 13.73
N GLU A 665 15.38 -26.38 15.02
CA GLU A 665 14.53 -27.45 15.54
C GLU A 665 13.28 -26.85 16.19
N LEU A 666 12.25 -27.67 16.39
CA LEU A 666 11.03 -27.22 17.07
C LEU A 666 11.16 -27.44 18.57
N GLY A 667 11.04 -26.37 19.34
CA GLY A 667 10.87 -26.38 20.80
C GLY A 667 9.41 -26.53 21.22
N GLU A 668 9.07 -25.97 22.38
CA GLU A 668 7.71 -26.00 22.94
C GLU A 668 6.73 -25.09 22.17
N PRO A 669 5.42 -25.38 22.19
CA PRO A 669 4.38 -24.50 21.66
C PRO A 669 4.43 -23.08 22.25
N ASP A 670 4.22 -22.08 21.39
CA ASP A 670 4.01 -20.68 21.78
C ASP A 670 2.54 -20.40 22.14
N ALA A 671 2.22 -19.14 22.46
CA ALA A 671 0.87 -18.71 22.81
C ALA A 671 -0.16 -18.89 21.67
N SER A 672 0.30 -19.03 20.42
CA SER A 672 -0.55 -19.37 19.27
C SER A 672 -0.70 -20.89 19.06
N GLY A 673 -0.17 -21.71 19.98
CA GLY A 673 -0.17 -23.17 19.89
C GLY A 673 0.87 -23.75 18.93
N ARG A 674 1.68 -22.91 18.27
CA ARG A 674 2.68 -23.35 17.28
C ARG A 674 4.03 -23.52 17.94
N ARG A 675 4.75 -24.60 17.63
CA ARG A 675 6.07 -24.87 18.21
C ARG A 675 7.08 -23.78 17.86
N ARG A 676 7.84 -23.33 18.85
CA ARG A 676 8.86 -22.28 18.69
C ARG A 676 10.05 -22.82 17.90
N PRO A 677 10.56 -22.09 16.91
CA PRO A 677 11.82 -22.45 16.25
C PRO A 677 12.99 -22.12 17.19
N VAL A 678 13.94 -23.05 17.31
CA VAL A 678 15.18 -22.89 18.08
C VAL A 678 16.35 -23.14 17.12
N ALA A 679 17.25 -22.18 17.01
CA ALA A 679 18.40 -22.29 16.11
C ALA A 679 19.35 -23.40 16.57
N ILE A 680 19.80 -24.24 15.64
CA ILE A 680 20.78 -25.30 15.88
C ILE A 680 22.17 -24.69 15.73
N GLU A 681 22.95 -24.67 16.81
CA GLU A 681 24.31 -24.11 16.82
C GLU A 681 25.22 -24.85 15.83
N GLY A 682 26.01 -24.10 15.05
CA GLY A 682 26.92 -24.65 14.04
C GLY A 682 26.25 -25.16 12.76
N SER A 683 24.95 -24.91 12.58
CA SER A 683 24.20 -25.26 11.37
C SER A 683 24.16 -24.15 10.31
N ASP A 684 24.97 -23.11 10.49
CA ASP A 684 25.08 -21.99 9.56
C ASP A 684 25.52 -22.45 8.17
N TYR A 685 24.85 -21.95 7.13
CA TYR A 685 25.23 -22.16 5.74
C TYR A 685 24.88 -20.94 4.89
N GLU A 686 25.54 -20.82 3.75
CA GLU A 686 25.26 -19.78 2.77
C GLU A 686 24.56 -20.37 1.55
N GLU A 687 23.59 -19.64 1.03
CA GLU A 687 22.89 -20.01 -0.19
C GLU A 687 22.77 -18.80 -1.13
N ASN A 688 23.04 -19.02 -2.41
CA ASN A 688 22.93 -17.97 -3.43
C ASN A 688 21.46 -17.61 -3.68
N PHE A 689 21.19 -16.31 -3.71
CA PHE A 689 19.93 -15.68 -4.04
C PHE A 689 20.24 -14.31 -4.63
N GLN A 690 19.39 -13.81 -5.52
CA GLN A 690 19.53 -12.46 -6.10
C GLN A 690 18.40 -11.53 -5.66
N THR A 691 17.36 -12.08 -5.01
CA THR A 691 16.21 -11.33 -4.52
C THR A 691 15.71 -11.97 -3.23
N VAL A 692 15.41 -11.14 -2.23
CA VAL A 692 14.85 -11.58 -0.95
C VAL A 692 13.57 -10.80 -0.67
N ILE A 693 12.48 -11.50 -0.40
CA ILE A 693 11.16 -10.90 -0.13
C ILE A 693 10.77 -11.20 1.32
N MET A 694 10.61 -10.16 2.13
CA MET A 694 10.29 -10.25 3.56
C MET A 694 8.77 -10.30 3.78
N ALA A 695 8.25 -11.47 4.16
CA ALA A 695 6.82 -11.75 4.34
C ALA A 695 6.51 -12.17 5.80
N LEU A 696 6.83 -11.27 6.75
CA LEU A 696 6.85 -11.55 8.20
C LEU A 696 5.58 -11.13 8.95
N GLY A 697 4.58 -10.65 8.23
CA GLY A 697 3.37 -10.02 8.77
C GLY A 697 3.49 -8.51 8.89
N THR A 698 2.40 -7.87 9.33
CA THR A 698 2.27 -6.41 9.36
C THR A 698 1.80 -5.89 10.72
N ASN A 699 1.90 -4.59 10.92
CA ASN A 699 1.35 -3.85 12.05
C ASN A 699 0.40 -2.74 11.55
N PRO A 700 -0.52 -2.25 12.40
CA PRO A 700 -1.28 -1.03 12.14
C PRO A 700 -0.37 0.17 11.91
N ASN A 701 -0.84 1.08 11.06
CA ASN A 701 -0.13 2.31 10.77
C ASN A 701 -0.43 3.36 11.87
N PRO A 702 0.58 3.99 12.49
CA PRO A 702 0.36 4.95 13.58
C PRO A 702 -0.27 6.28 13.13
N LEU A 703 -0.45 6.52 11.83
CA LEU A 703 -1.01 7.77 11.30
C LEU A 703 -2.32 8.18 12.01
N ILE A 704 -3.30 7.28 12.10
CA ILE A 704 -4.61 7.59 12.70
C ILE A 704 -4.49 7.78 14.20
N SER A 705 -3.77 6.89 14.91
CA SER A 705 -3.66 6.95 16.36
C SER A 705 -2.84 8.14 16.85
N SER A 706 -1.83 8.56 16.08
CA SER A 706 -1.00 9.73 16.42
C SER A 706 -1.71 11.08 16.24
N THR A 707 -2.78 11.13 15.45
CA THR A 707 -3.53 12.37 15.16
C THR A 707 -4.95 12.37 15.70
N THR A 708 -5.33 11.36 16.48
CA THR A 708 -6.66 11.26 17.08
C THR A 708 -6.50 11.31 18.59
N GLU A 709 -6.88 12.44 19.19
CA GLU A 709 -6.77 12.59 20.64
C GLU A 709 -7.66 11.58 21.38
N ASN A 710 -7.19 11.11 22.54
CA ASN A 710 -7.90 10.19 23.44
C ASN A 710 -8.31 8.85 22.79
N LEU A 711 -7.54 8.34 21.83
CA LEU A 711 -7.71 7.02 21.24
C LEU A 711 -6.76 6.00 21.88
N ASP A 712 -7.32 5.03 22.62
CA ASP A 712 -6.54 4.00 23.29
C ASP A 712 -6.00 2.96 22.28
N ILE A 713 -4.72 2.64 22.41
CA ILE A 713 -4.03 1.67 21.54
C ILE A 713 -3.23 0.66 22.35
N GLU A 714 -3.09 -0.53 21.79
CA GLU A 714 -2.20 -1.57 22.25
C GLU A 714 -0.73 -1.20 22.00
N ASN A 715 0.19 -1.79 22.77
CA ASN A 715 1.64 -1.59 22.60
C ASN A 715 2.16 -1.96 21.20
N TRP A 716 1.47 -2.86 20.50
CA TRP A 716 1.82 -3.28 19.14
C TRP A 716 1.13 -2.43 18.04
N GLY A 717 0.31 -1.45 18.43
CA GLY A 717 -0.32 -0.45 17.55
C GLY A 717 -1.80 -0.68 17.22
N GLY A 718 -2.41 -1.78 17.68
CA GLY A 718 -3.83 -2.05 17.47
C GLY A 718 -4.75 -1.11 18.24
N ILE A 719 -5.88 -0.72 17.64
CA ILE A 719 -6.89 0.11 18.32
C ILE A 719 -7.65 -0.74 19.32
N ILE A 720 -7.78 -0.25 20.56
CA ILE A 720 -8.55 -0.93 21.60
C ILE A 720 -10.03 -0.63 21.41
N VAL A 721 -10.84 -1.70 21.40
CA VAL A 721 -12.31 -1.62 21.29
C VAL A 721 -12.99 -2.52 22.30
N ASN A 722 -14.24 -2.20 22.63
CA ASN A 722 -15.14 -3.08 23.36
C ASN A 722 -15.79 -4.15 22.44
N GLU A 723 -16.68 -4.98 22.99
CA GLU A 723 -17.40 -6.03 22.22
C GLU A 723 -18.30 -5.47 21.11
N GLU A 724 -18.73 -4.21 21.23
CA GLU A 724 -19.53 -3.46 20.26
C GLU A 724 -18.66 -2.70 19.24
N SER A 725 -17.36 -3.01 19.18
CA SER A 725 -16.40 -2.37 18.28
C SER A 725 -16.23 -0.85 18.50
N GLN A 726 -16.72 -0.33 19.63
CA GLN A 726 -16.56 1.07 20.03
C GLN A 726 -15.19 1.28 20.69
N THR A 727 -14.53 2.39 20.38
CA THR A 727 -13.22 2.74 20.92
C THR A 727 -13.34 3.47 22.27
N SER A 728 -12.23 3.99 22.80
CA SER A 728 -12.22 4.91 23.95
C SER A 728 -12.98 6.22 23.71
N ARG A 729 -13.34 6.55 22.46
CA ARG A 729 -14.20 7.66 22.08
C ARG A 729 -15.55 7.16 21.58
N GLN A 730 -16.62 7.76 22.08
CA GLN A 730 -18.00 7.25 21.90
C GLN A 730 -18.46 7.29 20.44
N GLU A 731 -18.03 8.30 19.70
CA GLU A 731 -18.35 8.52 18.29
C GLU A 731 -17.46 7.74 17.32
N ILE A 732 -16.44 7.03 17.82
CA ILE A 732 -15.45 6.31 17.00
C ILE A 732 -15.54 4.81 17.25
N PHE A 733 -15.66 4.07 16.16
CA PHE A 733 -15.67 2.61 16.09
C PHE A 733 -14.49 2.12 15.26
N ALA A 734 -14.01 0.91 15.50
CA ALA A 734 -12.91 0.32 14.73
C ALA A 734 -13.10 -1.19 14.53
N GLY A 735 -12.56 -1.72 13.43
CA GLY A 735 -12.71 -3.13 13.12
C GLY A 735 -11.71 -3.67 12.09
N GLY A 736 -11.67 -4.99 11.98
CA GLY A 736 -10.74 -5.72 11.12
C GLY A 736 -9.30 -5.64 11.63
N ASP A 737 -8.35 -5.70 10.69
CA ASP A 737 -6.92 -5.83 11.01
C ASP A 737 -6.34 -4.63 11.79
N ALA A 738 -7.03 -3.49 11.82
CA ALA A 738 -6.66 -2.34 12.67
C ALA A 738 -6.81 -2.64 14.17
N VAL A 739 -7.66 -3.61 14.53
CA VAL A 739 -7.92 -4.04 15.91
C VAL A 739 -7.22 -5.37 16.20
N THR A 740 -7.34 -6.35 15.31
CA THR A 740 -6.87 -7.72 15.56
C THR A 740 -5.43 -8.00 15.10
N GLY A 741 -4.86 -7.10 14.30
CA GLY A 741 -3.70 -7.42 13.47
C GLY A 741 -4.07 -8.33 12.30
N SER A 742 -3.09 -8.74 11.50
CA SER A 742 -3.30 -9.51 10.26
C SER A 742 -4.17 -10.75 10.50
N ALA A 743 -5.36 -10.78 9.91
CA ALA A 743 -6.33 -11.86 10.07
C ALA A 743 -6.80 -12.41 8.71
N THR A 744 -8.12 -12.58 8.52
CA THR A 744 -8.70 -13.05 7.25
C THR A 744 -9.75 -12.04 6.78
N VAL A 745 -9.97 -11.98 5.46
CA VAL A 745 -10.93 -11.08 4.82
C VAL A 745 -12.31 -11.16 5.49
N ILE A 746 -12.80 -12.38 5.76
CA ILE A 746 -14.13 -12.59 6.34
C ILE A 746 -14.24 -12.17 7.81
N LEU A 747 -13.14 -12.24 8.58
CA LEU A 747 -13.13 -11.70 9.95
C LEU A 747 -13.20 -10.18 9.92
N ALA A 748 -12.50 -9.54 8.98
CA ALA A 748 -12.59 -8.10 8.77
C ALA A 748 -14.01 -7.68 8.36
N MET A 749 -14.68 -8.45 7.49
CA MET A 749 -16.09 -8.22 7.15
C MET A 749 -17.02 -8.40 8.35
N GLY A 750 -16.81 -9.45 9.15
CA GLY A 750 -17.56 -9.68 10.39
C GLY A 750 -17.45 -8.49 11.36
N ALA A 751 -16.24 -7.97 11.55
CA ALA A 751 -16.01 -6.77 12.35
C ALA A 751 -16.72 -5.53 11.78
N GLY A 752 -16.67 -5.33 10.46
CA GLY A 752 -17.38 -4.23 9.79
C GLY A 752 -18.90 -4.32 9.96
N LYS A 753 -19.47 -5.53 9.88
CA LYS A 753 -20.90 -5.78 10.08
C LYS A 753 -21.32 -5.52 11.53
N ASN A 754 -20.51 -5.97 12.50
CA ASN A 754 -20.74 -5.69 13.92
C ASN A 754 -20.71 -4.19 14.20
N ALA A 755 -19.68 -3.50 13.71
CA ALA A 755 -19.53 -2.07 13.89
C ALA A 755 -20.68 -1.26 13.25
N ALA A 756 -21.14 -1.64 12.05
CA ALA A 756 -22.29 -0.98 11.41
C ALA A 756 -23.56 -1.07 12.28
N LYS A 757 -23.81 -2.25 12.89
CA LYS A 757 -24.92 -2.43 13.83
C LYS A 757 -24.76 -1.55 15.06
N SER A 758 -23.58 -1.52 15.67
CA SER A 758 -23.30 -0.71 16.86
C SER A 758 -23.37 0.79 16.59
N ILE A 759 -22.95 1.24 15.40
CA ILE A 759 -23.12 2.63 14.94
C ILE A 759 -24.60 2.98 14.80
N ASP A 760 -25.42 2.10 14.22
CA ASP A 760 -26.87 2.33 14.11
C ASP A 760 -27.53 2.43 15.50
N GLU A 761 -27.18 1.54 16.43
CA GLU A 761 -27.67 1.58 17.82
C GLU A 761 -27.23 2.88 18.52
N PHE A 762 -25.97 3.28 18.38
CA PHE A 762 -25.45 4.54 18.93
C PHE A 762 -26.20 5.76 18.36
N LEU A 763 -26.34 5.85 17.03
CA LEU A 763 -26.98 6.99 16.38
C LEU A 763 -28.49 7.03 16.61
N ARG A 764 -29.17 5.92 16.84
CA ARG A 764 -30.61 5.94 17.21
C ARG A 764 -30.85 6.42 18.64
N ASN A 765 -29.89 6.22 19.53
CA ASN A 765 -29.97 6.60 20.94
C ASN A 765 -29.51 8.04 21.21
N LYS A 766 -29.00 8.72 20.19
CA LYS A 766 -28.59 10.14 20.18
C LYS A 766 -29.66 11.00 19.54
#